data_AF-A0A423WAJ9-F1
#
_entry.id   AF-A0A423WAJ9-F1
#
_cell.length_a   1.000
_cell.length_b   1.000
_cell.length_c   1.000
_cell.angle_alpha   90.00
_cell.angle_beta   90.00
_cell.angle_gamma   90.00
#
_symmetry.space_group_name_H-M   'P 1'
#
loop_
_entity.id
_entity.type
_entity.pdbx_description
1 polymer ?
#
loop_
_entity_poly.entity_id
_entity_poly.type
_entity_poly.pdbx_seq_one_letter_code
_entity_poly.pdbx_strand_id
1 'polypeptide(L)'
;MAANIFVLAAGLSQLCHGVMSAPAPEGQRPLSLHGTTPSIAPTTPPEKTQARKLHGRFLHVTDFHPDEFYKVHSSTAADRACHSGSGPAGTYGAETSDCDAPLSLIDATFDWIIDSGLRDEIDFVIWTGDSARHDSDEDVPRSSSQVLGTNRLLADKFAETFSDGRGLSVPVIPTFGNNDILPHNVLMPGPNKWLAHYADIWRKFIPEAQHHSFEFGGWFYVEVVPNKLAVFSLNTLYFFDRNAAVDDCTRPSEPGFKHMEWLRIQLQYMRERGMKAILMGHVPPARTDSKTLWDETCWQKYTLWLQQYRDVVVSGLYGHMNIDHFLLLDTKEVNIKTLGVAAEDDTTVRDHLDDELTIQSATDYLEELRDGWARLPKPELHISGVEAGSGKGKKKKGKKGKKGKKGKKDKNKKLGGEWAERYNLAFVSPSIVPNYFPTLRVFDYNITGLENAATWADYSTKELPTMDVSDVGLEESSAQELELRDLSDLADDELPEFESERSNKKGNKEKNKKHKKDKKKKKKGKKPKKEKDPNLVVPKPPAKSSPPGPAYSPQPFTLTGYKQYFANLTHINNLIAKKTDNNLETERWREGKHGDKKPKTKPKPRKFEFEVEYSTYDDKLYNLTDLTVKSFVDLAYRMGQTAKAKSAEITLPGGDISNDLDDIDADYEELIELSQDASILDDEDPIDDIDESDDSDEDDLDEGDSDEDDSVETEKKKKGKKDKKKKKKNKARKFNKTWLHFLKHAFVSTVEDEELKKQTS
;
A
#
# COMPACT_ATOMS: atom_id res chain seq x y z
N MET A 1 74.19 6.38 24.75
CA MET A 1 74.45 7.49 23.81
C MET A 1 73.09 7.80 23.20
N ALA A 2 72.38 8.91 23.44
CA ALA A 2 72.80 10.30 23.71
C ALA A 2 73.60 10.91 22.56
N ALA A 3 73.27 12.09 22.02
CA ALA A 3 72.05 12.92 22.14
C ALA A 3 72.03 13.96 20.98
N ASN A 4 70.87 14.60 20.72
CA ASN A 4 70.68 15.99 20.20
C ASN A 4 69.32 16.14 19.47
N ILE A 5 68.74 17.35 19.32
CA ILE A 5 68.09 18.22 20.33
C ILE A 5 67.34 19.35 19.58
N PHE A 6 66.04 19.52 19.90
CA PHE A 6 65.18 20.72 19.87
C PHE A 6 65.18 21.75 18.70
N VAL A 7 63.99 21.86 18.08
CA VAL A 7 63.08 23.05 17.99
C VAL A 7 63.56 24.39 17.37
N LEU A 8 62.81 24.85 16.35
CA LEU A 8 62.22 26.20 16.10
C LEU A 8 61.43 26.06 14.77
N ALA A 9 60.13 26.32 14.57
CA ALA A 9 59.14 27.30 15.06
C ALA A 9 58.98 28.56 14.17
N ALA A 10 57.71 28.96 13.95
CA ALA A 10 57.21 30.20 13.37
C ALA A 10 57.41 30.49 11.85
N GLY A 11 56.31 30.31 11.09
CA GLY A 11 55.67 31.41 10.32
C GLY A 11 56.32 31.93 9.03
N LEU A 12 55.60 31.76 7.91
CA LEU A 12 55.77 32.60 6.71
C LEU A 12 54.40 32.97 6.13
N SER A 13 54.14 34.27 6.03
CA SER A 13 52.93 34.87 5.49
C SER A 13 53.17 35.32 4.05
N GLN A 14 52.10 35.33 3.24
CA GLN A 14 51.98 35.97 1.92
C GLN A 14 52.96 35.52 0.82
N LEU A 15 52.40 35.14 -0.33
CA LEU A 15 52.64 35.88 -1.58
C LEU A 15 51.58 35.55 -2.64
N CYS A 16 50.78 36.55 -3.00
CA CYS A 16 50.06 36.58 -4.28
C CYS A 16 51.00 37.13 -5.38
N HIS A 17 50.43 37.39 -6.56
CA HIS A 17 51.10 37.80 -7.81
C HIS A 17 51.80 36.64 -8.56
N GLY A 18 51.71 36.56 -9.89
CA GLY A 18 50.91 37.39 -10.80
C GLY A 18 51.10 37.00 -12.26
N VAL A 19 50.04 37.10 -13.06
CA VAL A 19 50.12 36.86 -14.51
C VAL A 19 50.71 38.10 -15.19
N MET A 20 51.77 37.92 -15.98
CA MET A 20 52.38 38.97 -16.79
C MET A 20 52.24 38.63 -18.28
N SER A 21 51.89 39.65 -19.08
CA SER A 21 51.67 39.54 -20.53
C SER A 21 52.96 39.79 -21.32
N ALA A 22 53.04 39.26 -22.54
CA ALA A 22 54.03 39.60 -23.56
C ALA A 22 53.29 39.84 -24.92
N PRO A 23 53.79 40.76 -25.78
CA PRO A 23 52.95 41.38 -26.82
C PRO A 23 52.91 40.63 -28.16
N ALA A 24 51.87 40.91 -28.95
CA ALA A 24 51.73 40.45 -30.33
C ALA A 24 52.29 41.46 -31.37
N PRO A 25 52.81 41.00 -32.52
CA PRO A 25 53.03 41.82 -33.70
C PRO A 25 51.79 41.86 -34.60
N GLU A 26 51.62 42.94 -35.36
CA GLU A 26 50.45 43.14 -36.24
C GLU A 26 50.61 42.52 -37.64
N GLY A 27 49.48 42.03 -38.18
CA GLY A 27 49.15 42.18 -39.59
C GLY A 27 49.35 40.98 -40.53
N GLN A 28 48.23 40.44 -41.02
CA GLN A 28 47.88 40.47 -42.46
C GLN A 28 46.39 40.11 -42.68
N ARG A 29 45.89 40.32 -43.90
CA ARG A 29 44.46 40.23 -44.27
C ARG A 29 44.14 38.94 -45.05
N PRO A 30 42.87 38.47 -45.07
CA PRO A 30 42.53 37.10 -45.48
C PRO A 30 42.53 36.88 -46.99
N LEU A 31 42.83 35.64 -47.39
CA LEU A 31 42.57 35.12 -48.73
C LEU A 31 41.20 34.44 -48.78
N SER A 32 40.40 34.78 -49.79
CA SER A 32 39.16 34.09 -50.13
C SER A 32 39.43 33.00 -51.16
N LEU A 33 38.74 31.87 -51.06
CA LEU A 33 38.75 30.82 -52.09
C LEU A 33 37.32 30.57 -52.57
N HIS A 34 37.12 30.50 -53.89
CA HIS A 34 35.82 30.19 -54.49
C HIS A 34 35.51 28.69 -54.38
N GLY A 35 34.24 28.37 -54.18
CA GLY A 35 33.79 27.01 -53.89
C GLY A 35 33.46 26.15 -55.12
N THR A 36 33.14 24.89 -54.83
CA THR A 36 32.46 23.94 -55.72
C THR A 36 31.40 23.21 -54.91
N THR A 37 30.14 23.24 -55.35
CA THR A 37 28.99 22.68 -54.62
C THR A 37 28.65 21.26 -55.10
N PRO A 38 28.67 20.24 -54.24
CA PRO A 38 27.92 19.01 -54.44
C PRO A 38 26.43 19.24 -54.12
N SER A 39 25.54 18.51 -54.79
CA SER A 39 24.09 18.62 -54.54
C SER A 39 23.70 17.98 -53.20
N ILE A 40 23.23 18.79 -52.26
CA ILE A 40 22.56 18.29 -51.05
C ILE A 40 21.14 17.89 -51.45
N ALA A 41 20.84 16.58 -51.42
CA ALA A 41 19.46 16.11 -51.48
C ALA A 41 18.69 16.63 -50.27
N PRO A 42 17.40 17.01 -50.39
CA PRO A 42 16.62 17.53 -49.28
C PRO A 42 16.44 16.44 -48.22
N THR A 43 17.27 16.48 -47.18
CA THR A 43 17.05 15.71 -45.96
C THR A 43 15.69 16.07 -45.41
N THR A 44 14.81 15.08 -45.30
CA THR A 44 13.55 15.19 -44.57
C THR A 44 13.84 15.84 -43.21
N PRO A 45 13.04 16.81 -42.74
CA PRO A 45 13.16 17.26 -41.35
C PRO A 45 13.08 16.03 -40.44
N PRO A 46 13.85 15.98 -39.33
CA PRO A 46 13.65 14.92 -38.35
C PRO A 46 12.18 14.92 -37.94
N GLU A 47 11.57 13.74 -37.87
CA GLU A 47 10.17 13.65 -37.48
C GLU A 47 9.98 14.37 -36.16
N LYS A 48 8.95 15.23 -36.10
CA LYS A 48 8.51 15.82 -34.85
C LYS A 48 7.87 14.70 -34.02
N THR A 49 8.71 13.97 -33.28
CA THR A 49 8.30 13.07 -32.20
C THR A 49 7.23 13.79 -31.41
N GLN A 50 5.98 13.31 -31.48
CA GLN A 50 4.88 14.03 -30.87
C GLN A 50 5.15 14.14 -29.37
N ALA A 51 4.97 15.33 -28.81
CA ALA A 51 5.04 15.50 -27.36
C ALA A 51 4.05 14.52 -26.74
N ARG A 52 4.52 13.71 -25.77
CA ARG A 52 3.67 12.77 -25.04
C ARG A 52 2.54 13.59 -24.41
N LYS A 53 1.33 13.05 -24.41
CA LYS A 53 0.19 13.70 -23.75
C LYS A 53 0.02 13.14 -22.36
N LEU A 54 -0.76 13.83 -21.54
CA LEU A 54 -1.22 13.27 -20.27
C LEU A 54 -2.38 12.31 -20.54
N HIS A 55 -2.23 11.04 -20.18
CA HIS A 55 -3.23 10.00 -20.37
C HIS A 55 -4.22 9.92 -19.21
N GLY A 56 -3.82 10.42 -18.03
CA GLY A 56 -4.60 10.34 -16.80
C GLY A 56 -4.48 8.99 -16.13
N ARG A 57 -3.35 8.27 -16.31
CA ARG A 57 -3.15 6.92 -15.75
C ARG A 57 -1.76 6.74 -15.16
N PHE A 58 -1.59 5.83 -14.20
CA PHE A 58 -0.28 5.40 -13.71
C PHE A 58 -0.26 3.93 -13.29
N LEU A 59 0.91 3.31 -13.41
CA LEU A 59 1.16 1.94 -12.94
C LEU A 59 1.60 1.97 -11.47
N HIS A 60 1.03 1.08 -10.65
CA HIS A 60 1.55 0.73 -9.33
C HIS A 60 1.92 -0.76 -9.35
N VAL A 61 3.17 -1.06 -9.02
CA VAL A 61 3.74 -2.41 -8.92
C VAL A 61 4.65 -2.49 -7.69
N THR A 62 4.75 -3.66 -7.06
CA THR A 62 5.39 -3.81 -5.75
C THR A 62 5.89 -5.23 -5.53
N ASP A 63 6.83 -5.38 -4.60
CA ASP A 63 7.19 -6.66 -3.98
C ASP A 63 7.51 -7.72 -5.05
N PHE A 64 8.58 -7.46 -5.80
CA PHE A 64 9.03 -8.30 -6.92
C PHE A 64 9.77 -9.54 -6.44
N HIS A 65 10.57 -9.40 -5.38
CA HIS A 65 11.43 -10.45 -4.82
C HIS A 65 12.12 -11.36 -5.87
N PRO A 66 13.01 -10.81 -6.73
CA PRO A 66 13.75 -11.63 -7.70
C PRO A 66 14.67 -12.62 -6.99
N ASP A 67 14.55 -13.90 -7.36
CA ASP A 67 15.39 -14.98 -6.88
C ASP A 67 16.25 -15.58 -8.00
N GLU A 68 17.57 -15.47 -7.83
CA GLU A 68 18.59 -16.00 -8.72
C GLU A 68 18.80 -17.52 -8.54
N PHE A 69 18.24 -18.13 -7.49
CA PHE A 69 18.47 -19.52 -7.10
C PHE A 69 17.29 -20.45 -7.37
N TYR A 70 16.10 -19.92 -7.64
CA TYR A 70 14.90 -20.65 -8.02
C TYR A 70 15.17 -21.64 -9.17
N LYS A 71 14.69 -22.87 -9.05
CA LYS A 71 14.86 -23.92 -10.08
C LYS A 71 13.52 -24.50 -10.48
N VAL A 72 13.18 -24.40 -11.77
CA VAL A 72 11.98 -25.01 -12.34
C VAL A 72 11.93 -26.52 -12.00
N HIS A 73 10.81 -26.98 -11.45
CA HIS A 73 10.55 -28.33 -10.93
C HIS A 73 11.32 -28.75 -9.66
N SER A 74 11.84 -27.79 -8.89
CA SER A 74 12.24 -27.95 -7.49
C SER A 74 11.06 -28.26 -6.57
N SER A 75 11.37 -28.56 -5.30
CA SER A 75 10.40 -28.69 -4.21
C SER A 75 9.96 -27.33 -3.69
N THR A 76 8.70 -27.22 -3.27
CA THR A 76 8.11 -26.04 -2.61
C THR A 76 8.10 -26.15 -1.07
N ALA A 77 8.79 -27.13 -0.49
CA ALA A 77 8.87 -27.30 0.97
C ALA A 77 9.82 -26.28 1.65
N ALA A 78 9.65 -26.10 2.96
CA ALA A 78 10.41 -25.12 3.75
C ALA A 78 11.92 -25.36 3.74
N ASP A 79 12.38 -26.63 3.77
CA ASP A 79 13.81 -26.98 3.67
C ASP A 79 14.35 -26.93 2.22
N ARG A 80 13.59 -26.32 1.30
CA ARG A 80 13.85 -26.34 -0.14
C ARG A 80 13.66 -25.02 -0.85
N ALA A 81 12.76 -24.14 -0.40
CA ALA A 81 12.56 -22.76 -0.88
C ALA A 81 12.55 -22.57 -2.42
N CYS A 82 12.09 -23.58 -3.17
CA CYS A 82 12.25 -23.67 -4.63
C CYS A 82 13.70 -23.69 -5.18
N HIS A 83 14.72 -23.80 -4.33
CA HIS A 83 16.15 -23.89 -4.68
C HIS A 83 16.62 -25.33 -4.87
N SER A 84 16.00 -26.34 -4.24
CA SER A 84 16.44 -27.74 -4.34
C SER A 84 15.29 -28.77 -4.28
N GLY A 85 15.61 -30.06 -4.12
CA GLY A 85 14.60 -31.14 -4.16
C GLY A 85 13.99 -31.34 -5.56
N SER A 86 12.75 -31.83 -5.63
CA SER A 86 11.99 -31.87 -6.88
C SER A 86 10.49 -32.10 -6.64
N GLY A 87 9.67 -31.13 -7.04
CA GLY A 87 8.24 -31.00 -6.75
C GLY A 87 7.52 -30.19 -7.85
N PRO A 88 6.63 -29.24 -7.52
CA PRO A 88 5.70 -28.63 -8.48
C PRO A 88 6.25 -27.39 -9.19
N ALA A 89 7.39 -26.82 -8.75
CA ALA A 89 7.82 -25.45 -9.08
C ALA A 89 7.71 -25.12 -10.58
N GLY A 90 7.00 -24.04 -10.89
CA GLY A 90 6.61 -23.65 -12.24
C GLY A 90 7.75 -23.02 -13.05
N THR A 91 7.43 -22.59 -14.27
CA THR A 91 8.36 -21.80 -15.11
C THR A 91 8.35 -20.32 -14.71
N TYR A 92 7.22 -19.81 -14.22
CA TYR A 92 7.03 -18.40 -13.83
C TYR A 92 6.69 -18.25 -12.34
N GLY A 93 7.25 -19.10 -11.47
CA GLY A 93 6.95 -19.13 -10.04
C GLY A 93 6.01 -20.28 -9.65
N ALA A 94 5.70 -20.37 -8.36
CA ALA A 94 4.80 -21.36 -7.78
C ALA A 94 3.75 -20.66 -6.91
N GLU A 95 2.50 -20.61 -7.37
CA GLU A 95 1.44 -19.87 -6.70
C GLU A 95 1.08 -20.40 -5.31
N THR A 96 0.72 -19.46 -4.43
CA THR A 96 0.33 -19.69 -3.01
C THR A 96 1.39 -20.43 -2.19
N SER A 97 2.66 -20.35 -2.58
CA SER A 97 3.82 -20.82 -1.83
C SER A 97 4.70 -19.65 -1.42
N ASP A 98 5.60 -19.86 -0.46
CA ASP A 98 6.56 -18.83 -0.02
C ASP A 98 7.87 -18.87 -0.84
N CYS A 99 7.82 -19.43 -2.05
CA CYS A 99 8.90 -19.34 -3.02
C CYS A 99 8.89 -17.99 -3.74
N ASP A 100 10.02 -17.30 -3.73
CA ASP A 100 10.23 -16.02 -4.40
C ASP A 100 10.17 -16.11 -5.95
N ALA A 101 10.16 -14.95 -6.62
CA ALA A 101 9.93 -14.86 -8.06
C ALA A 101 11.17 -15.26 -8.88
N PRO A 102 11.10 -16.27 -9.78
CA PRO A 102 12.19 -16.55 -10.69
C PRO A 102 12.36 -15.41 -11.70
N LEU A 103 13.59 -15.22 -12.19
CA LEU A 103 13.91 -14.18 -13.18
C LEU A 103 13.04 -14.25 -14.44
N SER A 104 12.54 -15.42 -14.83
CA SER A 104 11.57 -15.62 -15.92
C SER A 104 10.22 -14.93 -15.71
N LEU A 105 9.73 -14.83 -14.46
CA LEU A 105 8.53 -14.05 -14.13
C LEU A 105 8.83 -12.55 -14.19
N ILE A 106 10.01 -12.14 -13.74
CA ILE A 106 10.48 -10.75 -13.81
C ILE A 106 10.57 -10.32 -15.29
N ASP A 107 11.27 -11.08 -16.13
CA ASP A 107 11.41 -10.85 -17.56
C ASP A 107 10.04 -10.74 -18.23
N ALA A 108 9.18 -11.75 -18.08
CA ALA A 108 7.86 -11.78 -18.71
C ALA A 108 6.92 -10.66 -18.22
N THR A 109 7.13 -10.12 -17.01
CA THR A 109 6.38 -8.96 -16.51
C THR A 109 6.77 -7.68 -17.24
N PHE A 110 8.05 -7.42 -17.44
CA PHE A 110 8.50 -6.24 -18.20
C PHE A 110 8.20 -6.38 -19.69
N ASP A 111 8.34 -7.59 -20.26
CA ASP A 111 7.95 -7.87 -21.65
C ASP A 111 6.44 -7.62 -21.86
N TRP A 112 5.56 -8.10 -20.97
CA TRP A 112 4.12 -7.83 -21.08
C TRP A 112 3.76 -6.34 -20.96
N ILE A 113 4.45 -5.57 -20.11
CA ILE A 113 4.26 -4.11 -20.00
C ILE A 113 4.59 -3.38 -21.32
N ILE A 114 5.50 -3.93 -22.12
CA ILE A 114 5.86 -3.43 -23.46
C ILE A 114 4.86 -3.93 -24.51
N ASP A 115 4.66 -5.25 -24.62
CA ASP A 115 3.85 -5.90 -25.65
C ASP A 115 2.35 -5.55 -25.56
N SER A 116 1.83 -5.28 -24.35
CA SER A 116 0.45 -4.79 -24.15
C SER A 116 0.25 -3.33 -24.57
N GLY A 117 1.34 -2.59 -24.84
CA GLY A 117 1.32 -1.14 -25.04
C GLY A 117 1.09 -0.32 -23.75
N LEU A 118 0.96 -0.96 -22.58
CA LEU A 118 0.72 -0.27 -21.30
C LEU A 118 1.78 0.79 -21.00
N ARG A 119 3.05 0.53 -21.36
CA ARG A 119 4.16 1.50 -21.34
C ARG A 119 3.75 2.87 -21.90
N ASP A 120 2.98 2.92 -22.98
CA ASP A 120 2.62 4.13 -23.72
C ASP A 120 1.22 4.69 -23.40
N GLU A 121 0.50 4.08 -22.45
CA GLU A 121 -0.79 4.57 -21.95
C GLU A 121 -0.76 5.17 -20.53
N ILE A 122 0.42 5.22 -19.88
CA ILE A 122 0.60 5.74 -18.51
C ILE A 122 1.48 7.01 -18.45
N ASP A 123 1.31 7.80 -17.39
CA ASP A 123 2.03 9.06 -17.17
C ASP A 123 3.25 8.91 -16.25
N PHE A 124 3.21 7.93 -15.32
CA PHE A 124 4.30 7.62 -14.37
C PHE A 124 4.14 6.20 -13.80
N VAL A 125 5.17 5.72 -13.10
CA VAL A 125 5.21 4.41 -12.42
C VAL A 125 5.57 4.57 -10.95
N ILE A 126 4.81 3.93 -10.07
CA ILE A 126 5.06 3.80 -8.64
C ILE A 126 5.57 2.39 -8.35
N TRP A 127 6.78 2.29 -7.82
CA TRP A 127 7.45 1.04 -7.44
C TRP A 127 7.68 1.05 -5.92
N THR A 128 6.82 0.34 -5.17
CA THR A 128 6.82 0.39 -3.70
C THR A 128 7.79 -0.59 -3.02
N GLY A 129 8.93 -0.86 -3.67
CA GLY A 129 10.08 -1.56 -3.08
C GLY A 129 10.00 -3.09 -3.11
N ASP A 130 10.81 -3.70 -2.25
CA ASP A 130 11.07 -5.13 -2.09
C ASP A 130 11.53 -5.84 -3.37
N SER A 131 12.83 -5.61 -3.61
CA SER A 131 13.55 -5.87 -4.85
C SER A 131 14.58 -6.99 -4.69
N ALA A 132 14.50 -7.75 -3.60
CA ALA A 132 15.36 -8.87 -3.27
C ALA A 132 14.54 -9.98 -2.62
N ARG A 133 14.82 -11.24 -2.99
CA ARG A 133 14.21 -12.43 -2.38
C ARG A 133 14.22 -12.42 -0.85
N HIS A 134 13.28 -13.11 -0.22
CA HIS A 134 13.30 -13.43 1.21
C HIS A 134 14.54 -14.28 1.56
N ASP A 135 14.80 -14.48 2.84
CA ASP A 135 15.97 -15.26 3.32
C ASP A 135 15.58 -16.65 3.83
N SER A 136 14.80 -17.34 3.00
CA SER A 136 14.11 -18.60 3.33
C SER A 136 14.96 -19.86 3.19
N ASP A 137 16.11 -19.80 2.50
CA ASP A 137 17.05 -20.93 2.36
C ASP A 137 18.26 -20.70 3.30
N GLU A 138 18.37 -21.50 4.37
CA GLU A 138 19.48 -21.42 5.33
C GLU A 138 20.84 -21.86 4.77
N ASP A 139 20.87 -22.70 3.72
CA ASP A 139 22.10 -23.09 3.01
C ASP A 139 22.57 -21.97 2.06
N VAL A 140 21.67 -21.07 1.64
CA VAL A 140 21.95 -19.93 0.75
C VAL A 140 21.52 -18.58 1.38
N PRO A 141 22.17 -18.11 2.46
CA PRO A 141 21.80 -16.84 3.10
C PRO A 141 22.10 -15.61 2.23
N ARG A 142 21.28 -14.57 2.37
CA ARG A 142 21.26 -13.35 1.54
C ARG A 142 22.38 -12.39 1.91
N SER A 143 23.24 -12.10 0.93
CA SER A 143 24.33 -11.12 1.06
C SER A 143 23.93 -9.72 0.57
N SER A 144 24.61 -8.69 1.08
CA SER A 144 24.42 -7.30 0.62
C SER A 144 24.73 -7.13 -0.88
N SER A 145 25.61 -7.96 -1.43
CA SER A 145 25.90 -8.02 -2.86
C SER A 145 24.72 -8.50 -3.71
N GLN A 146 23.91 -9.43 -3.21
CA GLN A 146 22.70 -9.89 -3.89
C GLN A 146 21.60 -8.83 -3.80
N VAL A 147 21.35 -8.26 -2.61
CA VAL A 147 20.34 -7.20 -2.42
C VAL A 147 20.58 -5.98 -3.31
N LEU A 148 21.83 -5.51 -3.39
CA LEU A 148 22.23 -4.42 -4.29
C LEU A 148 22.31 -4.87 -5.77
N GLY A 149 22.39 -6.17 -6.02
CA GLY A 149 22.41 -6.78 -7.35
C GLY A 149 21.01 -6.87 -7.97
N THR A 150 20.07 -7.50 -7.27
CA THR A 150 18.67 -7.65 -7.72
C THR A 150 17.93 -6.32 -7.78
N ASN A 151 18.20 -5.40 -6.86
CA ASN A 151 17.64 -4.05 -6.93
C ASN A 151 18.24 -3.24 -8.10
N ARG A 152 19.54 -3.42 -8.43
CA ARG A 152 20.11 -2.87 -9.67
C ARG A 152 19.51 -3.51 -10.93
N LEU A 153 19.30 -4.83 -10.94
CA LEU A 153 18.64 -5.55 -12.05
C LEU A 153 17.24 -4.96 -12.33
N LEU A 154 16.42 -4.75 -11.29
CA LEU A 154 15.11 -4.11 -11.46
C LEU A 154 15.23 -2.64 -11.84
N ALA A 155 16.16 -1.87 -11.26
CA ALA A 155 16.39 -0.48 -11.61
C ALA A 155 16.80 -0.31 -13.09
N ASP A 156 17.64 -1.19 -13.62
CA ASP A 156 18.02 -1.16 -15.04
C ASP A 156 16.87 -1.62 -15.94
N LYS A 157 16.09 -2.66 -15.57
CA LYS A 157 14.86 -3.06 -16.29
C LYS A 157 13.81 -1.94 -16.33
N PHE A 158 13.56 -1.25 -15.22
CA PHE A 158 12.68 -0.07 -15.17
C PHE A 158 13.22 1.06 -16.06
N ALA A 159 14.54 1.31 -16.04
CA ALA A 159 15.14 2.32 -16.90
C ALA A 159 15.00 1.97 -18.40
N GLU A 160 15.23 0.72 -18.79
CA GLU A 160 15.10 0.25 -20.18
C GLU A 160 13.64 0.29 -20.65
N THR A 161 12.72 -0.25 -19.85
CA THR A 161 11.29 -0.33 -20.16
C THR A 161 10.63 1.05 -20.31
N PHE A 162 11.12 2.09 -19.62
CA PHE A 162 10.49 3.41 -19.58
C PHE A 162 11.31 4.57 -20.19
N SER A 163 12.50 4.32 -20.74
CA SER A 163 13.29 5.34 -21.46
C SER A 163 13.01 5.38 -22.96
N ASP A 164 13.16 6.58 -23.54
CA ASP A 164 13.35 6.77 -25.00
C ASP A 164 14.79 7.22 -25.30
N GLY A 165 15.10 7.52 -26.56
CA GLY A 165 16.44 7.94 -27.02
C GLY A 165 16.98 9.25 -26.39
N ARG A 166 16.22 9.91 -25.51
CA ARG A 166 16.58 11.12 -24.76
C ARG A 166 16.68 10.89 -23.25
N GLY A 167 16.44 9.66 -22.77
CA GLY A 167 16.37 9.32 -21.35
C GLY A 167 14.96 8.92 -20.90
N LEU A 168 14.70 9.01 -19.59
CA LEU A 168 13.48 8.47 -18.98
C LEU A 168 12.21 9.21 -19.45
N SER A 169 11.40 8.52 -20.27
CA SER A 169 10.22 9.10 -20.94
C SER A 169 8.96 9.05 -20.07
N VAL A 170 8.88 8.06 -19.19
CA VAL A 170 7.87 7.89 -18.13
C VAL A 170 8.62 7.79 -16.80
N PRO A 171 8.44 8.72 -15.84
CA PRO A 171 9.17 8.70 -14.59
C PRO A 171 8.75 7.51 -13.73
N VAL A 172 9.75 6.80 -13.19
CA VAL A 172 9.60 5.70 -12.23
C VAL A 172 10.04 6.22 -10.87
N ILE A 173 9.23 5.99 -9.83
CA ILE A 173 9.49 6.44 -8.46
C ILE A 173 9.67 5.20 -7.57
N PRO A 174 10.91 4.85 -7.18
CA PRO A 174 11.18 3.80 -6.21
C PRO A 174 10.99 4.25 -4.75
N THR A 175 10.80 3.29 -3.85
CA THR A 175 11.09 3.38 -2.40
C THR A 175 11.73 2.07 -1.92
N PHE A 176 12.23 2.04 -0.68
CA PHE A 176 12.73 0.81 -0.06
C PHE A 176 11.59 -0.01 0.53
N GLY A 177 11.62 -1.32 0.32
CA GLY A 177 10.98 -2.26 1.22
C GLY A 177 11.93 -2.81 2.29
N ASN A 178 11.44 -3.69 3.15
CA ASN A 178 12.19 -4.21 4.30
C ASN A 178 13.14 -5.38 3.96
N ASN A 179 13.04 -5.95 2.76
CA ASN A 179 13.99 -6.89 2.18
C ASN A 179 15.10 -6.18 1.35
N ASP A 180 14.94 -4.90 1.00
CA ASP A 180 15.97 -4.09 0.33
C ASP A 180 17.16 -3.69 1.24
N ILE A 181 17.18 -4.09 2.51
CA ILE A 181 18.21 -3.71 3.50
C ILE A 181 18.67 -4.93 4.29
N LEU A 182 19.97 -5.02 4.61
CA LEU A 182 20.50 -5.96 5.61
C LEU A 182 21.18 -5.22 6.78
N PRO A 183 20.96 -5.66 8.04
CA PRO A 183 20.06 -6.75 8.45
C PRO A 183 18.59 -6.46 8.11
N HIS A 184 17.81 -7.51 7.87
CA HIS A 184 16.40 -7.40 7.48
C HIS A 184 15.62 -6.52 8.46
N ASN A 185 14.71 -5.68 7.97
CA ASN A 185 14.00 -4.61 8.70
C ASN A 185 14.88 -3.48 9.28
N VAL A 186 16.19 -3.67 9.48
CA VAL A 186 17.05 -2.78 10.28
C VAL A 186 17.80 -1.78 9.40
N LEU A 187 17.13 -0.68 9.03
CA LEU A 187 17.78 0.49 8.44
C LEU A 187 18.22 1.47 9.52
N MET A 188 19.54 1.62 9.69
CA MET A 188 20.13 2.67 10.54
C MET A 188 19.73 4.08 10.06
N PRO A 189 19.72 5.10 10.94
CA PRO A 189 19.63 6.51 10.52
C PRO A 189 20.65 6.87 9.43
N GLY A 190 20.28 7.81 8.56
CA GLY A 190 21.18 8.35 7.53
C GLY A 190 22.04 9.52 8.03
N PRO A 191 23.12 9.88 7.31
CA PRO A 191 23.62 9.23 6.10
C PRO A 191 24.29 7.87 6.39
N ASN A 192 24.12 6.89 5.51
CA ASN A 192 24.70 5.55 5.67
C ASN A 192 25.03 4.88 4.32
N LYS A 193 25.72 3.73 4.37
CA LYS A 193 26.20 3.03 3.17
C LYS A 193 25.08 2.53 2.25
N TRP A 194 23.94 2.10 2.79
CA TRP A 194 22.80 1.68 1.98
C TRP A 194 22.27 2.84 1.15
N LEU A 195 22.00 3.98 1.78
CA LEU A 195 21.54 5.19 1.08
C LEU A 195 22.57 5.66 0.03
N ALA A 196 23.87 5.57 0.32
CA ALA A 196 24.93 5.91 -0.65
C ALA A 196 24.98 4.94 -1.85
N HIS A 197 24.75 3.63 -1.65
CA HIS A 197 24.66 2.67 -2.76
C HIS A 197 23.40 2.88 -3.60
N TYR A 198 22.26 3.16 -2.96
CA TYR A 198 21.01 3.43 -3.67
C TYR A 198 20.99 4.78 -4.39
N ALA A 199 21.79 5.77 -3.95
CA ALA A 199 21.98 7.02 -4.68
C ALA A 199 22.72 6.83 -6.03
N ASP A 200 23.54 5.77 -6.18
CA ASP A 200 24.08 5.33 -7.47
C ASP A 200 23.02 4.59 -8.29
N ILE A 201 22.40 3.55 -7.72
CA ILE A 201 21.46 2.66 -8.42
C ILE A 201 20.24 3.43 -8.94
N TRP A 202 19.68 4.35 -8.13
CA TRP A 202 18.49 5.14 -8.48
C TRP A 202 18.81 6.54 -9.02
N ARG A 203 20.06 6.82 -9.43
CA ARG A 203 20.47 8.12 -10.04
C ARG A 203 19.64 8.51 -11.27
N LYS A 204 19.05 7.53 -11.98
CA LYS A 204 18.15 7.76 -13.13
C LYS A 204 16.74 8.23 -12.72
N PHE A 205 16.36 8.06 -11.46
CA PHE A 205 14.99 8.23 -10.93
C PHE A 205 14.85 9.38 -9.92
N ILE A 206 15.91 9.63 -9.14
CA ILE A 206 15.95 10.71 -8.15
C ILE A 206 16.31 12.03 -8.89
N PRO A 207 15.48 13.10 -8.80
CA PRO A 207 15.85 14.39 -9.36
C PRO A 207 17.05 14.99 -8.62
N GLU A 208 17.97 15.67 -9.33
CA GLU A 208 19.20 16.25 -8.75
C GLU A 208 18.93 17.08 -7.48
N ALA A 209 17.90 17.94 -7.53
CA ALA A 209 17.45 18.77 -6.41
C ALA A 209 16.86 18.00 -5.21
N GLN A 210 16.88 16.66 -5.22
CA GLN A 210 16.48 15.78 -4.13
C GLN A 210 17.63 14.92 -3.58
N HIS A 211 18.78 14.84 -4.25
CA HIS A 211 19.88 13.94 -3.84
C HIS A 211 20.28 14.10 -2.37
N HIS A 212 20.43 15.34 -1.87
CA HIS A 212 20.77 15.56 -0.46
C HIS A 212 19.68 15.07 0.52
N SER A 213 18.39 15.18 0.16
CA SER A 213 17.27 14.65 0.96
C SER A 213 17.31 13.11 0.99
N PHE A 214 17.68 12.50 -0.13
CA PHE A 214 17.81 11.07 -0.28
C PHE A 214 19.03 10.51 0.46
N GLU A 215 20.20 11.15 0.38
CA GLU A 215 21.40 10.73 1.10
C GLU A 215 21.26 10.89 2.62
N PHE A 216 20.49 11.89 3.07
CA PHE A 216 20.22 12.13 4.49
C PHE A 216 19.26 11.12 5.13
N GLY A 217 18.28 10.58 4.39
CA GLY A 217 17.25 9.71 4.98
C GLY A 217 16.46 8.82 4.02
N GLY A 218 16.81 8.78 2.73
CA GLY A 218 16.18 7.90 1.74
C GLY A 218 14.79 8.36 1.29
N TRP A 219 14.40 9.60 1.55
CA TRP A 219 13.09 10.14 1.19
C TRP A 219 13.23 11.32 0.21
N PHE A 220 12.32 11.38 -0.76
CA PHE A 220 12.34 12.36 -1.86
C PHE A 220 10.95 12.53 -2.50
N TYR A 221 10.80 13.49 -3.41
CA TYR A 221 9.62 13.58 -4.28
C TYR A 221 9.99 13.80 -5.75
N VAL A 222 9.08 13.41 -6.65
CA VAL A 222 9.20 13.60 -8.11
C VAL A 222 7.98 14.34 -8.63
N GLU A 223 8.16 15.42 -9.40
CA GLU A 223 7.07 16.17 -10.03
C GLU A 223 6.59 15.49 -11.32
N VAL A 224 5.86 14.39 -11.17
CA VAL A 224 5.32 13.57 -12.28
C VAL A 224 4.44 14.35 -13.26
N VAL A 225 3.74 15.39 -12.78
CA VAL A 225 3.16 16.43 -13.64
C VAL A 225 3.77 17.77 -13.21
N PRO A 226 4.79 18.28 -13.94
CA PRO A 226 5.58 19.45 -13.56
C PRO A 226 4.74 20.65 -13.09
N ASN A 227 5.05 21.17 -11.90
CA ASN A 227 4.34 22.26 -11.21
C ASN A 227 2.84 22.00 -10.98
N LYS A 228 2.38 20.74 -10.93
CA LYS A 228 0.98 20.35 -10.65
C LYS A 228 0.85 19.19 -9.66
N LEU A 229 1.50 18.05 -9.92
CA LEU A 229 1.41 16.83 -9.12
C LEU A 229 2.81 16.31 -8.81
N ALA A 230 3.04 15.97 -7.54
CA ALA A 230 4.24 15.27 -7.10
C ALA A 230 3.89 13.93 -6.45
N VAL A 231 4.76 12.93 -6.63
CA VAL A 231 4.75 11.66 -5.89
C VAL A 231 5.86 11.73 -4.85
N PHE A 232 5.52 11.46 -3.58
CA PHE A 232 6.44 11.47 -2.45
C PHE A 232 6.84 10.05 -2.08
N SER A 233 8.12 9.71 -2.29
CA SER A 233 8.70 8.46 -1.82
C SER A 233 9.06 8.60 -0.34
N LEU A 234 8.28 7.92 0.50
CA LEU A 234 8.50 7.84 1.95
C LEU A 234 9.32 6.59 2.26
N ASN A 235 10.49 6.79 2.87
CA ASN A 235 11.21 5.71 3.56
C ASN A 235 10.43 5.28 4.82
N THR A 236 9.57 4.27 4.69
CA THR A 236 8.70 3.76 5.77
C THR A 236 9.44 2.94 6.82
N LEU A 237 10.69 2.52 6.56
CA LEU A 237 11.51 1.79 7.54
C LEU A 237 11.84 2.64 8.77
N TYR A 238 11.73 3.97 8.67
CA TYR A 238 11.86 4.89 9.81
C TYR A 238 10.56 5.12 10.58
N PHE A 239 9.47 4.45 10.21
CA PHE A 239 8.22 4.37 10.97
C PHE A 239 7.91 2.93 11.44
N PHE A 240 8.54 1.93 10.81
CA PHE A 240 8.32 0.49 10.99
C PHE A 240 8.71 0.03 12.41
N ASP A 241 7.77 -0.58 13.14
CA ASP A 241 7.94 -0.97 14.55
C ASP A 241 9.04 -2.03 14.78
N ARG A 242 9.33 -2.85 13.77
CA ARG A 242 10.42 -3.86 13.79
C ARG A 242 11.79 -3.34 13.41
N ASN A 243 11.93 -2.10 12.95
CA ASN A 243 13.27 -1.55 12.73
C ASN A 243 13.93 -1.27 14.09
N ALA A 244 14.75 -2.21 14.55
CA ALA A 244 15.44 -2.14 15.84
C ALA A 244 16.50 -1.03 15.94
N ALA A 245 16.81 -0.32 14.83
CA ALA A 245 17.71 0.84 14.83
C ALA A 245 17.00 2.18 15.02
N VAL A 246 15.67 2.20 15.18
CA VAL A 246 14.86 3.41 15.39
C VAL A 246 13.77 3.19 16.44
N ASP A 247 13.15 4.29 16.85
CA ASP A 247 12.11 4.30 17.87
C ASP A 247 10.92 5.20 17.47
N ASP A 248 10.85 6.45 17.96
CA ASP A 248 9.65 7.29 17.85
C ASP A 248 9.75 8.48 16.85
N CYS A 249 8.61 9.08 16.52
CA CYS A 249 8.48 10.26 15.66
C CYS A 249 8.32 11.60 16.41
N THR A 250 8.67 11.64 17.71
CA THR A 250 8.59 12.79 18.63
C THR A 250 9.96 13.35 19.04
N ARG A 251 10.98 12.51 19.20
CA ARG A 251 12.35 12.88 19.60
C ARG A 251 13.14 13.43 18.41
N PRO A 252 13.71 14.66 18.47
CA PRO A 252 14.46 15.25 17.35
C PRO A 252 15.72 14.48 16.88
N SER A 253 16.22 13.53 17.67
CA SER A 253 17.30 12.61 17.27
C SER A 253 16.87 11.61 16.20
N GLU A 254 15.62 11.15 16.26
CA GLU A 254 15.13 10.00 15.49
C GLU A 254 14.93 10.34 14.01
N PRO A 255 15.22 9.41 13.09
CA PRO A 255 14.96 9.63 11.67
C PRO A 255 13.46 9.74 11.38
N GLY A 256 12.60 9.03 12.13
CA GLY A 256 11.15 9.15 12.03
C GLY A 256 10.64 10.56 12.31
N PHE A 257 11.15 11.23 13.36
CA PHE A 257 10.83 12.64 13.63
C PHE A 257 11.26 13.53 12.46
N LYS A 258 12.52 13.39 12.01
CA LYS A 258 13.14 14.19 10.94
C LYS A 258 12.36 14.07 9.62
N HIS A 259 12.00 12.85 9.23
CA HIS A 259 11.18 12.53 8.07
C HIS A 259 9.80 13.20 8.16
N MET A 260 9.13 13.09 9.31
CA MET A 260 7.82 13.74 9.52
C MET A 260 7.91 15.28 9.50
N GLU A 261 9.02 15.89 9.90
CA GLU A 261 9.23 17.34 9.76
C GLU A 261 9.54 17.74 8.31
N TRP A 262 10.32 16.94 7.56
CA TRP A 262 10.52 17.13 6.12
C TRP A 262 9.18 17.05 5.37
N LEU A 263 8.39 16.01 5.59
CA LEU A 263 7.08 15.82 4.97
C LEU A 263 6.13 16.99 5.27
N ARG A 264 6.16 17.49 6.51
CA ARG A 264 5.41 18.68 6.93
C ARG A 264 5.82 19.93 6.13
N ILE A 265 7.13 20.15 5.96
CA ILE A 265 7.66 21.31 5.23
C ILE A 265 7.33 21.20 3.74
N GLN A 266 7.57 20.05 3.11
CA GLN A 266 7.32 19.87 1.68
C GLN A 266 5.83 19.92 1.33
N LEU A 267 4.93 19.33 2.13
CA LEU A 267 3.49 19.46 1.91
C LEU A 267 2.98 20.90 2.08
N GLN A 268 3.66 21.74 2.88
CA GLN A 268 3.37 23.17 2.95
C GLN A 268 3.84 23.90 1.68
N TYR A 269 5.02 23.59 1.14
CA TYR A 269 5.44 24.14 -0.15
C TYR A 269 4.53 23.70 -1.31
N MET A 270 4.08 22.44 -1.32
CA MET A 270 3.11 21.97 -2.32
C MET A 270 1.78 22.73 -2.22
N ARG A 271 1.27 23.00 -1.01
CA ARG A 271 0.12 23.89 -0.80
C ARG A 271 0.36 25.29 -1.37
N GLU A 272 1.51 25.89 -1.06
CA GLU A 272 1.83 27.28 -1.45
C GLU A 272 2.02 27.43 -2.97
N ARG A 273 2.55 26.40 -3.64
CA ARG A 273 2.60 26.29 -5.11
C ARG A 273 1.27 25.89 -5.75
N GLY A 274 0.24 25.59 -4.95
CA GLY A 274 -1.08 25.12 -5.42
C GLY A 274 -1.11 23.67 -5.94
N MET A 275 -0.04 22.92 -5.76
CA MET A 275 0.16 21.56 -6.23
C MET A 275 -0.62 20.52 -5.41
N LYS A 276 -0.55 19.26 -5.86
CA LYS A 276 -1.08 18.06 -5.21
C LYS A 276 0.03 17.03 -4.96
N ALA A 277 -0.20 16.15 -4.00
CA ALA A 277 0.73 15.12 -3.58
C ALA A 277 0.07 13.74 -3.53
N ILE A 278 0.67 12.74 -4.18
CA ILE A 278 0.47 11.32 -3.85
C ILE A 278 1.59 10.94 -2.89
N LEU A 279 1.28 10.19 -1.84
CA LEU A 279 2.27 9.63 -0.92
C LEU A 279 2.42 8.14 -1.22
N MET A 280 3.66 7.64 -1.26
CA MET A 280 3.95 6.22 -1.41
C MET A 280 5.00 5.76 -0.40
N GLY A 281 4.94 4.49 -0.02
CA GLY A 281 5.92 3.82 0.84
C GLY A 281 5.78 2.31 0.69
N HIS A 282 6.61 1.52 1.36
CA HIS A 282 6.46 0.06 1.31
C HIS A 282 5.49 -0.41 2.41
N VAL A 283 5.94 -0.37 3.67
CA VAL A 283 5.18 -0.81 4.85
C VAL A 283 3.96 0.11 5.06
N PRO A 284 2.71 -0.38 4.99
CA PRO A 284 1.53 0.44 5.16
C PRO A 284 1.31 0.87 6.62
N PRO A 285 0.56 1.97 6.87
CA PRO A 285 0.19 2.44 8.21
C PRO A 285 -0.94 1.58 8.83
N ALA A 286 -0.77 0.25 8.80
CA ALA A 286 -1.67 -0.73 9.39
C ALA A 286 -1.60 -0.68 10.93
N ARG A 287 -2.78 -0.77 11.55
CA ARG A 287 -2.97 -0.55 12.99
C ARG A 287 -4.27 -1.18 13.47
N THR A 288 -4.26 -2.50 13.63
CA THR A 288 -5.32 -3.28 14.30
C THR A 288 -4.78 -3.89 15.60
N ASP A 289 -5.62 -4.61 16.34
CA ASP A 289 -5.23 -5.25 17.60
C ASP A 289 -4.30 -6.46 17.35
N SER A 290 -4.43 -7.15 16.20
CA SER A 290 -3.56 -8.26 15.76
C SER A 290 -2.33 -7.85 14.95
N LYS A 291 -2.40 -6.81 14.11
CA LYS A 291 -1.27 -6.32 13.31
C LYS A 291 -1.22 -4.79 13.26
N THR A 292 -0.28 -4.25 14.03
CA THR A 292 0.24 -2.89 13.89
C THR A 292 1.62 -2.98 13.27
N LEU A 293 1.96 -2.05 12.35
CA LEU A 293 3.25 -2.04 11.65
C LEU A 293 4.03 -0.73 11.81
N TRP A 294 3.40 0.35 12.28
CA TRP A 294 4.09 1.62 12.51
C TRP A 294 4.09 1.93 14.01
N ASP A 295 5.16 2.54 14.51
CA ASP A 295 5.15 3.15 15.84
C ASP A 295 3.91 4.05 16.00
N GLU A 296 3.26 3.97 17.16
CA GLU A 296 2.05 4.72 17.48
C GLU A 296 2.28 6.22 17.30
N THR A 297 3.43 6.77 17.70
CA THR A 297 3.70 8.21 17.53
C THR A 297 3.89 8.60 16.06
N CYS A 298 4.51 7.73 15.25
CA CYS A 298 4.62 7.89 13.80
C CYS A 298 3.25 7.84 13.11
N TRP A 299 2.43 6.84 13.41
CA TRP A 299 1.05 6.74 12.88
C TRP A 299 0.21 7.97 13.27
N GLN A 300 0.33 8.42 14.53
CA GLN A 300 -0.34 9.60 15.06
C GLN A 300 0.09 10.89 14.32
N LYS A 301 1.40 11.08 14.08
CA LYS A 301 1.96 12.28 13.43
C LYS A 301 1.58 12.31 11.95
N TYR A 302 1.69 11.18 11.26
CA TYR A 302 1.25 11.00 9.88
C TYR A 302 -0.25 11.29 9.70
N THR A 303 -1.11 10.65 10.51
CA THR A 303 -2.57 10.84 10.42
C THR A 303 -2.98 12.29 10.72
N LEU A 304 -2.26 12.97 11.62
CA LEU A 304 -2.45 14.41 11.87
C LEU A 304 -2.02 15.26 10.66
N TRP A 305 -0.92 14.92 9.99
CA TRP A 305 -0.46 15.61 8.78
C TRP A 305 -1.45 15.44 7.63
N LEU A 306 -1.96 14.23 7.38
CA LEU A 306 -3.02 14.01 6.38
C LEU A 306 -4.25 14.89 6.68
N GLN A 307 -4.71 14.95 7.94
CA GLN A 307 -5.81 15.84 8.35
C GLN A 307 -5.52 17.34 8.05
N GLN A 308 -4.27 17.77 8.30
CA GLN A 308 -3.87 19.15 8.06
C GLN A 308 -3.65 19.46 6.58
N TYR A 309 -3.25 18.50 5.74
CA TYR A 309 -2.93 18.66 4.31
C TYR A 309 -3.93 17.99 3.35
N ARG A 310 -5.16 17.73 3.83
CA ARG A 310 -6.27 17.13 3.04
C ARG A 310 -6.77 17.94 1.84
N ASP A 311 -6.20 19.11 1.60
CA ASP A 311 -6.32 19.98 0.42
C ASP A 311 -5.22 19.77 -0.64
N VAL A 312 -4.15 19.06 -0.27
CA VAL A 312 -2.96 18.76 -1.08
C VAL A 312 -2.88 17.26 -1.39
N VAL A 313 -3.06 16.40 -0.39
CA VAL A 313 -2.88 14.95 -0.53
C VAL A 313 -4.04 14.32 -1.31
N VAL A 314 -3.69 13.43 -2.24
CA VAL A 314 -4.58 12.72 -3.17
C VAL A 314 -4.84 11.28 -2.73
N SER A 315 -3.79 10.56 -2.34
CA SER A 315 -3.85 9.16 -1.92
C SER A 315 -2.58 8.77 -1.17
N GLY A 316 -2.65 7.66 -0.42
CA GLY A 316 -1.48 6.90 0.05
C GLY A 316 -1.44 5.53 -0.64
N LEU A 317 -0.27 5.09 -1.11
CA LEU A 317 -0.09 3.85 -1.87
C LEU A 317 1.06 3.00 -1.29
N TYR A 318 0.80 1.72 -1.01
CA TYR A 318 1.69 0.84 -0.24
C TYR A 318 1.72 -0.61 -0.78
N GLY A 319 2.71 -1.40 -0.34
CA GLY A 319 2.92 -2.82 -0.68
C GLY A 319 3.02 -3.68 0.59
N HIS A 320 4.08 -4.50 0.71
CA HIS A 320 4.49 -5.28 1.90
C HIS A 320 3.58 -6.45 2.31
N MET A 321 2.27 -6.23 2.31
CA MET A 321 1.29 -7.18 2.88
C MET A 321 0.97 -8.33 1.92
N ASN A 322 1.36 -8.23 0.64
CA ASN A 322 1.05 -9.17 -0.44
C ASN A 322 -0.45 -9.42 -0.72
N ILE A 323 -1.37 -8.74 -0.03
CA ILE A 323 -2.83 -8.87 -0.16
C ILE A 323 -3.52 -7.55 -0.54
N ASP A 324 -4.52 -7.61 -1.42
CA ASP A 324 -5.30 -6.44 -1.86
C ASP A 324 -6.23 -5.93 -0.74
N HIS A 325 -5.97 -4.73 -0.23
CA HIS A 325 -6.90 -4.07 0.69
C HIS A 325 -6.68 -2.55 0.76
N PHE A 326 -7.47 -1.89 1.61
CA PHE A 326 -7.35 -0.46 1.89
C PHE A 326 -7.57 -0.15 3.37
N LEU A 327 -7.00 0.97 3.81
CA LEU A 327 -7.04 1.45 5.19
C LEU A 327 -7.76 2.79 5.29
N LEU A 328 -8.54 2.96 6.36
CA LEU A 328 -9.31 4.18 6.66
C LEU A 328 -8.78 4.86 7.94
N LEU A 329 -7.74 5.66 7.81
CA LEU A 329 -7.03 6.29 8.93
C LEU A 329 -7.93 7.34 9.62
N ASP A 330 -8.41 7.03 10.83
CA ASP A 330 -9.47 7.79 11.50
C ASP A 330 -8.93 8.95 12.35
N THR A 331 -9.14 10.19 11.90
CA THR A 331 -8.59 11.37 12.57
C THR A 331 -9.24 11.74 13.92
N LYS A 332 -10.17 10.93 14.46
CA LYS A 332 -10.60 11.03 15.87
C LYS A 332 -9.74 10.21 16.84
N GLU A 333 -8.94 9.28 16.33
CA GLU A 333 -8.01 8.49 17.12
C GLU A 333 -6.69 9.24 17.35
N VAL A 334 -6.49 10.34 16.61
CA VAL A 334 -5.38 11.28 16.81
C VAL A 334 -5.45 11.93 18.19
N ASN A 335 -4.58 11.50 19.09
CA ASN A 335 -4.39 11.99 20.44
C ASN A 335 -3.15 12.87 20.51
N ILE A 336 -3.33 14.18 20.30
CA ILE A 336 -2.28 15.22 20.38
C ILE A 336 -1.50 15.24 21.73
N LYS A 337 -1.94 14.49 22.76
CA LYS A 337 -1.13 14.27 23.97
C LYS A 337 0.02 13.28 23.76
N THR A 338 -0.20 12.19 23.01
CA THR A 338 0.83 11.20 22.66
C THR A 338 1.92 11.85 21.79
N LEU A 339 1.54 12.80 20.94
CA LEU A 339 2.44 13.62 20.13
C LEU A 339 3.12 14.78 20.88
N GLY A 340 2.84 14.98 22.16
CA GLY A 340 3.22 16.19 22.90
C GLY A 340 3.64 15.92 24.35
N VAL A 341 4.12 14.71 24.57
CA VAL A 341 4.85 14.23 25.74
C VAL A 341 5.91 13.32 25.13
N ALA A 342 7.20 13.71 25.19
CA ALA A 342 8.27 12.77 24.91
C ALA A 342 8.09 11.56 25.84
N ALA A 343 8.11 10.35 25.30
CA ALA A 343 7.67 9.16 26.02
C ALA A 343 8.62 8.83 27.19
N GLU A 344 8.29 9.31 28.39
CA GLU A 344 8.98 8.94 29.63
C GLU A 344 8.67 7.47 29.98
N ASP A 345 9.45 6.56 29.40
CA ASP A 345 9.70 5.20 29.89
C ASP A 345 8.46 4.28 30.01
N ASP A 346 7.46 4.47 29.14
CA ASP A 346 6.41 3.48 28.92
C ASP A 346 6.92 2.44 27.92
N THR A 347 7.82 1.55 28.39
CA THR A 347 8.34 0.43 27.60
C THR A 347 7.23 -0.59 27.37
N THR A 348 6.33 -0.29 26.43
CA THR A 348 5.47 -1.30 25.82
C THR A 348 6.38 -2.38 25.27
N VAL A 349 6.25 -3.60 25.79
CA VAL A 349 6.98 -4.75 25.26
C VAL A 349 6.64 -4.82 23.77
N ARG A 350 7.65 -4.69 22.90
CA ARG A 350 7.50 -4.94 21.47
C ARG A 350 7.32 -6.46 21.31
N ASP A 351 6.09 -6.93 21.58
CA ASP A 351 5.73 -8.34 21.42
C ASP A 351 6.01 -8.74 19.97
N HIS A 352 6.75 -9.83 19.79
CA HIS A 352 7.19 -10.31 18.48
C HIS A 352 6.01 -10.92 17.70
N LEU A 353 5.18 -10.05 17.13
CA LEU A 353 4.27 -10.39 16.04
C LEU A 353 5.12 -10.73 14.80
N ASP A 354 4.87 -11.85 14.11
CA ASP A 354 5.59 -12.16 12.87
C ASP A 354 5.20 -11.18 11.75
N ASP A 355 6.16 -10.80 10.89
CA ASP A 355 5.92 -9.92 9.72
C ASP A 355 5.09 -10.65 8.67
N GLU A 356 5.51 -11.88 8.37
CA GLU A 356 4.93 -12.81 7.42
C GLU A 356 3.43 -13.03 7.65
N LEU A 357 2.68 -13.15 6.55
CA LEU A 357 1.22 -13.26 6.53
C LEU A 357 0.80 -14.63 6.00
N THR A 358 0.67 -15.59 6.92
CA THR A 358 -0.08 -16.83 6.67
C THR A 358 -1.54 -16.48 6.36
N ILE A 359 -2.24 -17.33 5.60
CA ILE A 359 -3.63 -17.06 5.17
C ILE A 359 -4.54 -16.81 6.39
N GLN A 360 -4.40 -17.58 7.48
CA GLN A 360 -5.18 -17.36 8.70
C GLN A 360 -4.90 -15.99 9.35
N SER A 361 -3.62 -15.60 9.47
CA SER A 361 -3.27 -14.29 10.05
C SER A 361 -3.74 -13.11 9.20
N ALA A 362 -3.77 -13.28 7.87
CA ALA A 362 -4.34 -12.31 6.94
C ALA A 362 -5.87 -12.23 7.09
N THR A 363 -6.57 -13.36 7.18
CA THR A 363 -8.02 -13.40 7.45
C THR A 363 -8.37 -12.75 8.78
N ASP A 364 -7.65 -13.06 9.87
CA ASP A 364 -7.90 -12.48 11.20
C ASP A 364 -7.74 -10.94 11.18
N TYR A 365 -6.68 -10.45 10.53
CA TYR A 365 -6.43 -9.02 10.32
C TYR A 365 -7.53 -8.34 9.48
N LEU A 366 -7.98 -8.97 8.39
CA LEU A 366 -9.06 -8.45 7.54
C LEU A 366 -10.40 -8.45 8.29
N GLU A 367 -10.69 -9.47 9.11
CA GLU A 367 -11.87 -9.50 9.99
C GLU A 367 -11.83 -8.37 11.05
N GLU A 368 -10.67 -8.04 11.62
CA GLU A 368 -10.53 -6.88 12.51
C GLU A 368 -10.79 -5.54 11.81
N LEU A 369 -10.27 -5.36 10.58
CA LEU A 369 -10.60 -4.19 9.76
C LEU A 369 -12.11 -4.10 9.52
N ARG A 370 -12.75 -5.21 9.15
CA ARG A 370 -14.20 -5.30 8.94
C ARG A 370 -15.01 -4.98 10.20
N ASP A 371 -14.59 -5.46 11.37
CA ASP A 371 -15.27 -5.19 12.63
C ASP A 371 -15.05 -3.73 13.10
N GLY A 372 -13.92 -3.11 12.72
CA GLY A 372 -13.74 -1.66 12.71
C GLY A 372 -14.74 -0.95 11.78
N TRP A 373 -14.90 -1.42 10.54
CA TRP A 373 -15.82 -0.86 9.56
C TRP A 373 -17.29 -0.99 9.95
N ALA A 374 -17.66 -2.06 10.65
CA ALA A 374 -18.99 -2.26 11.24
C ALA A 374 -19.40 -1.13 12.20
N ARG A 375 -18.42 -0.43 12.78
CA ARG A 375 -18.59 0.69 13.74
C ARG A 375 -18.68 2.05 13.04
N LEU A 376 -18.53 2.12 11.70
CA LEU A 376 -18.59 3.37 10.93
C LEU A 376 -19.98 4.05 10.98
N PRO A 377 -20.07 5.39 10.93
CA PRO A 377 -21.36 6.08 10.83
C PRO A 377 -21.94 5.94 9.41
N LYS A 378 -23.11 5.30 9.23
CA LYS A 378 -23.74 5.14 7.89
C LYS A 378 -23.71 6.44 7.07
N PRO A 379 -23.07 6.44 5.89
CA PRO A 379 -23.07 7.59 4.99
C PRO A 379 -24.46 8.01 4.50
N GLU A 380 -24.50 9.19 3.88
CA GLU A 380 -25.58 9.58 2.98
C GLU A 380 -24.95 9.92 1.63
N LEU A 381 -24.97 8.95 0.71
CA LEU A 381 -24.67 9.17 -0.69
C LEU A 381 -25.68 10.18 -1.27
N HIS A 382 -25.19 11.07 -2.13
CA HIS A 382 -26.02 11.99 -2.89
C HIS A 382 -26.05 11.50 -4.32
N ILE A 383 -27.18 10.94 -4.77
CA ILE A 383 -27.37 10.55 -6.17
C ILE A 383 -27.49 11.83 -7.00
N SER A 384 -26.38 12.29 -7.56
CA SER A 384 -26.31 13.39 -8.53
C SER A 384 -26.63 12.88 -9.93
N GLY A 385 -27.93 12.67 -10.22
CA GLY A 385 -28.33 11.96 -11.45
C GLY A 385 -29.74 12.21 -11.99
N VAL A 386 -30.50 13.21 -11.52
CA VAL A 386 -31.76 13.62 -12.18
C VAL A 386 -31.98 15.14 -12.09
N GLU A 387 -31.82 15.85 -13.20
CA GLU A 387 -32.41 17.18 -13.38
C GLU A 387 -33.93 17.05 -13.61
N ALA A 388 -34.67 16.82 -12.54
CA ALA A 388 -36.13 16.76 -12.59
C ALA A 388 -36.72 18.17 -12.82
N GLY A 389 -36.96 18.49 -14.10
CA GLY A 389 -37.41 19.80 -14.57
C GLY A 389 -38.71 20.34 -13.96
N SER A 390 -39.03 21.60 -14.28
CA SER A 390 -40.01 22.42 -13.55
C SER A 390 -41.48 21.98 -13.65
N GLY A 391 -41.89 20.99 -12.84
CA GLY A 391 -43.29 20.55 -12.68
C GLY A 391 -44.08 21.39 -11.66
N LYS A 392 -45.07 22.18 -12.12
CA LYS A 392 -45.96 22.99 -11.24
C LYS A 392 -47.01 22.13 -10.50
N GLY A 393 -46.58 21.41 -9.46
CA GLY A 393 -47.44 20.63 -8.56
C GLY A 393 -48.19 21.46 -7.49
N LYS A 394 -49.45 21.11 -7.18
CA LYS A 394 -50.32 21.88 -6.25
C LYS A 394 -49.90 21.78 -4.78
N LYS A 395 -50.00 22.90 -4.06
CA LYS A 395 -49.76 23.01 -2.60
C LYS A 395 -50.65 22.05 -1.78
N LYS A 396 -50.04 21.22 -0.92
CA LYS A 396 -50.66 20.73 0.33
C LYS A 396 -49.80 21.15 1.53
N LYS A 397 -50.36 21.91 2.47
CA LYS A 397 -49.65 22.36 3.69
C LYS A 397 -49.52 21.21 4.69
N GLY A 398 -48.33 20.63 4.85
CA GLY A 398 -48.01 19.63 5.88
C GLY A 398 -46.89 20.09 6.81
N LYS A 399 -47.11 20.07 8.14
CA LYS A 399 -46.07 20.41 9.14
C LYS A 399 -45.04 19.28 9.31
N LYS A 400 -44.06 19.17 8.40
CA LYS A 400 -42.87 18.30 8.55
C LYS A 400 -41.54 19.05 8.28
N GLY A 401 -41.34 20.21 8.94
CA GLY A 401 -40.19 21.10 8.69
C GLY A 401 -39.38 21.49 9.93
N LYS A 402 -38.59 20.56 10.50
CA LYS A 402 -37.36 20.87 11.30
C LYS A 402 -36.51 19.66 11.71
N LYS A 403 -37.11 18.47 11.98
CA LYS A 403 -36.35 17.28 12.42
C LYS A 403 -35.33 16.77 11.38
N GLY A 404 -35.72 16.65 10.11
CA GLY A 404 -34.87 16.08 9.04
C GLY A 404 -33.54 16.82 8.83
N LYS A 405 -33.58 18.15 8.60
CA LYS A 405 -32.36 18.95 8.43
C LYS A 405 -31.42 18.92 9.65
N LYS A 406 -31.94 18.72 10.87
CA LYS A 406 -31.08 18.53 12.05
C LYS A 406 -30.39 17.15 12.00
N GLY A 407 -31.14 16.09 11.74
CA GLY A 407 -30.61 14.72 11.63
C GLY A 407 -29.49 14.59 10.60
N LYS A 408 -29.67 15.12 9.37
CA LYS A 408 -28.62 15.10 8.33
C LYS A 408 -27.37 15.89 8.74
N LYS A 409 -27.55 17.08 9.34
CA LYS A 409 -26.40 17.88 9.83
C LYS A 409 -25.65 17.20 10.98
N ASP A 410 -26.36 16.51 11.88
CA ASP A 410 -25.75 15.75 12.98
C ASP A 410 -25.08 14.45 12.48
N LYS A 411 -25.51 13.87 11.35
CA LYS A 411 -24.88 12.73 10.66
C LYS A 411 -23.57 13.12 9.96
N ASN A 412 -23.58 14.08 9.04
CA ASN A 412 -22.36 14.50 8.31
C ASN A 412 -21.25 14.90 9.30
N LYS A 413 -21.62 15.55 10.42
CA LYS A 413 -20.68 15.87 11.51
C LYS A 413 -19.99 14.63 12.13
N LYS A 414 -20.60 13.43 12.11
CA LYS A 414 -19.92 12.20 12.56
C LYS A 414 -18.81 11.76 11.60
N LEU A 415 -18.97 12.02 10.31
CA LEU A 415 -18.02 11.73 9.23
C LEU A 415 -16.99 12.86 9.01
N GLY A 416 -16.95 13.87 9.89
CA GLY A 416 -16.06 15.04 9.76
C GLY A 416 -16.61 16.13 8.84
N GLY A 417 -17.20 15.74 7.70
CA GLY A 417 -17.78 16.66 6.72
C GLY A 417 -18.86 16.02 5.83
N GLU A 418 -19.16 16.65 4.71
CA GLU A 418 -20.02 16.07 3.65
C GLU A 418 -19.29 15.04 2.79
N TRP A 419 -17.96 15.16 2.77
CA TRP A 419 -16.98 14.41 1.98
C TRP A 419 -16.21 13.34 2.78
N ALA A 420 -16.68 13.01 4.00
CA ALA A 420 -16.00 12.09 4.92
C ALA A 420 -14.59 12.52 5.43
N GLU A 421 -14.32 13.84 5.51
CA GLU A 421 -13.07 14.48 6.02
C GLU A 421 -12.57 14.03 7.42
N ARG A 422 -13.27 13.12 8.11
CA ARG A 422 -12.74 12.41 9.28
C ARG A 422 -11.64 11.40 8.91
N TYR A 423 -11.72 10.82 7.72
CA TYR A 423 -10.89 9.69 7.30
C TYR A 423 -9.85 10.14 6.28
N ASN A 424 -8.79 9.35 6.15
CA ASN A 424 -7.87 9.38 5.01
C ASN A 424 -7.79 7.96 4.45
N LEU A 425 -7.64 7.83 3.14
CA LEU A 425 -7.56 6.54 2.46
C LEU A 425 -6.10 6.22 2.13
N ALA A 426 -5.70 4.98 2.39
CA ALA A 426 -4.46 4.40 1.87
C ALA A 426 -4.79 3.05 1.23
N PHE A 427 -4.24 2.79 0.05
CA PHE A 427 -4.34 1.49 -0.63
C PHE A 427 -3.11 0.66 -0.34
N VAL A 428 -3.31 -0.64 -0.21
CA VAL A 428 -2.26 -1.64 -0.19
C VAL A 428 -2.47 -2.52 -1.42
N SER A 429 -1.45 -2.62 -2.26
CA SER A 429 -1.54 -3.41 -3.50
C SER A 429 -0.99 -4.83 -3.27
N PRO A 430 -1.58 -5.84 -3.92
CA PRO A 430 -0.96 -7.16 -4.06
C PRO A 430 0.27 -7.07 -4.98
N SER A 431 1.00 -8.18 -5.06
CA SER A 431 2.43 -8.19 -5.38
C SER A 431 2.79 -9.01 -6.62
N ILE A 432 4.02 -8.86 -7.13
CA ILE A 432 4.55 -9.71 -8.21
C ILE A 432 5.09 -11.06 -7.69
N VAL A 433 5.57 -11.13 -6.44
CA VAL A 433 5.98 -12.41 -5.82
C VAL A 433 4.79 -13.40 -5.72
N PRO A 434 4.97 -14.69 -6.05
CA PRO A 434 3.86 -15.63 -6.22
C PRO A 434 3.25 -16.19 -4.91
N ASN A 435 3.31 -15.41 -3.83
CA ASN A 435 2.60 -15.66 -2.57
C ASN A 435 1.06 -15.74 -2.80
N TYR A 436 0.58 -15.06 -3.86
CA TYR A 436 -0.72 -15.24 -4.50
C TYR A 436 -0.49 -15.34 -6.02
N PHE A 437 -1.44 -14.95 -6.89
CA PHE A 437 -1.09 -14.74 -8.29
C PHE A 437 -0.32 -13.41 -8.45
N PRO A 438 0.78 -13.36 -9.23
CA PRO A 438 1.51 -12.12 -9.53
C PRO A 438 0.55 -11.07 -10.08
N THR A 439 0.59 -9.86 -9.53
CA THR A 439 -0.40 -8.81 -9.76
C THR A 439 0.23 -7.44 -9.99
N LEU A 440 -0.36 -6.65 -10.88
CA LEU A 440 -0.06 -5.24 -11.10
C LEU A 440 -1.36 -4.42 -11.20
N ARG A 441 -1.29 -3.12 -10.87
CA ARG A 441 -2.47 -2.26 -10.78
C ARG A 441 -2.29 -0.98 -11.59
N VAL A 442 -3.22 -0.69 -12.49
CA VAL A 442 -3.24 0.54 -13.29
C VAL A 442 -4.34 1.45 -12.75
N PHE A 443 -3.96 2.58 -12.17
CA PHE A 443 -4.87 3.59 -11.64
C PHE A 443 -5.16 4.66 -12.69
N ASP A 444 -6.41 5.14 -12.69
CA ASP A 444 -6.87 6.27 -13.49
C ASP A 444 -7.16 7.50 -12.59
N TYR A 445 -6.86 8.70 -13.10
CA TYR A 445 -7.07 9.96 -12.39
C TYR A 445 -7.55 11.09 -13.30
N ASN A 446 -8.32 12.02 -12.72
CA ASN A 446 -8.99 13.07 -13.48
C ASN A 446 -8.02 14.14 -14.01
N ILE A 447 -7.89 14.25 -15.34
CA ILE A 447 -7.05 15.23 -16.04
C ILE A 447 -7.83 16.43 -16.64
N THR A 448 -9.07 16.67 -16.21
CA THR A 448 -9.89 17.80 -16.72
C THR A 448 -9.17 19.14 -16.56
N GLY A 449 -8.95 19.85 -17.66
CA GLY A 449 -8.19 21.12 -17.70
C GLY A 449 -6.66 20.96 -17.68
N LEU A 450 -6.15 19.74 -17.86
CA LEU A 450 -4.73 19.38 -17.88
C LEU A 450 -4.34 18.64 -19.18
N GLU A 451 -5.23 18.59 -20.17
CA GLU A 451 -5.08 17.83 -21.42
C GLU A 451 -3.93 18.35 -22.32
N ASN A 452 -3.43 19.56 -22.00
CA ASN A 452 -2.28 20.22 -22.63
C ASN A 452 -1.22 20.62 -21.58
N ALA A 453 -1.18 19.96 -20.42
CA ALA A 453 -0.11 20.13 -19.45
C ALA A 453 1.21 19.58 -20.02
N ALA A 454 2.33 20.20 -19.63
CA ALA A 454 3.65 19.66 -19.97
C ALA A 454 3.86 18.32 -19.25
N THR A 455 4.36 17.32 -19.97
CA THR A 455 4.73 16.02 -19.39
C THR A 455 6.13 16.05 -18.80
N TRP A 456 6.50 14.99 -18.08
CA TRP A 456 7.87 14.75 -17.62
C TRP A 456 8.90 14.86 -18.77
N ALA A 457 8.62 14.25 -19.92
CA ALA A 457 9.51 14.31 -21.09
C ALA A 457 9.70 15.74 -21.63
N ASP A 458 8.67 16.59 -21.60
CA ASP A 458 8.75 18.00 -22.01
C ASP A 458 9.52 18.90 -21.02
N TYR A 459 9.76 18.40 -19.81
CA TYR A 459 10.54 19.07 -18.77
C TYR A 459 11.99 18.60 -18.80
N SER A 460 12.20 17.28 -18.79
CA SER A 460 13.53 16.65 -18.79
C SER A 460 14.35 16.91 -20.06
N THR A 461 13.71 17.26 -21.18
CA THR A 461 14.40 17.58 -22.46
C THR A 461 14.69 19.06 -22.68
N LYS A 462 14.34 19.93 -21.71
CA LYS A 462 14.78 21.33 -21.72
C LYS A 462 16.06 21.43 -20.89
N GLU A 463 17.16 21.79 -21.54
CA GLU A 463 18.31 22.35 -20.81
C GLU A 463 17.80 23.51 -19.93
N LEU A 464 18.16 23.49 -18.64
CA LEU A 464 17.76 24.51 -17.69
C LEU A 464 18.19 25.88 -18.23
N PRO A 465 17.27 26.85 -18.42
CA PRO A 465 17.65 28.17 -18.87
C PRO A 465 18.61 28.78 -17.85
N THR A 466 19.86 29.00 -18.27
CA THR A 466 20.83 29.76 -17.50
C THR A 466 20.27 31.17 -17.35
N MET A 467 19.75 31.51 -16.17
CA MET A 467 19.30 32.86 -15.89
C MET A 467 20.51 33.79 -15.98
N ASP A 468 20.53 34.62 -17.02
CA ASP A 468 21.48 35.71 -17.12
C ASP A 468 21.18 36.71 -16.00
N VAL A 469 22.12 36.86 -15.06
CA VAL A 469 21.92 37.60 -13.80
C VAL A 469 22.14 39.12 -14.02
N SER A 470 21.86 39.60 -15.23
CA SER A 470 22.21 40.95 -15.70
C SER A 470 21.08 41.99 -15.58
N ASP A 471 19.82 41.56 -15.44
CA ASP A 471 18.65 42.46 -15.48
C ASP A 471 17.53 42.13 -14.46
N VAL A 472 17.87 42.11 -13.16
CA VAL A 472 16.87 42.32 -12.09
C VAL A 472 17.45 43.27 -11.03
N GLY A 473 16.83 44.43 -10.85
CA GLY A 473 17.26 45.44 -9.89
C GLY A 473 17.07 45.03 -8.43
N LEU A 474 18.01 45.44 -7.57
CA LEU A 474 17.98 45.19 -6.13
C LEU A 474 16.91 46.03 -5.40
N GLU A 475 15.97 45.37 -4.72
CA GLU A 475 15.36 45.88 -3.49
C GLU A 475 15.28 44.75 -2.44
N GLU A 476 15.51 45.07 -1.17
CA GLU A 476 15.74 44.10 -0.10
C GLU A 476 14.46 43.60 0.58
N SER A 477 14.34 42.28 0.79
CA SER A 477 13.49 41.75 1.86
C SER A 477 14.01 40.42 2.45
N SER A 478 15.04 40.52 3.28
CA SER A 478 15.45 39.56 4.32
C SER A 478 15.16 38.07 4.07
N ALA A 479 16.09 37.35 3.45
CA ALA A 479 16.21 35.91 3.70
C ALA A 479 16.71 35.72 5.15
N GLN A 480 15.95 34.99 5.98
CA GLN A 480 16.47 34.52 7.27
C GLN A 480 17.16 33.18 7.06
N GLU A 481 18.49 33.25 6.97
CA GLU A 481 19.38 32.09 7.02
C GLU A 481 19.17 31.36 8.35
N LEU A 482 18.59 30.17 8.28
CA LEU A 482 18.32 29.32 9.44
C LEU A 482 19.49 28.37 9.65
N GLU A 483 20.44 28.79 10.48
CA GLU A 483 21.50 27.92 11.01
C GLU A 483 20.87 26.66 11.63
N LEU A 484 21.10 25.50 10.99
CA LEU A 484 20.92 24.20 11.62
C LEU A 484 21.96 24.09 12.73
N ARG A 485 21.53 24.32 13.98
CA ARG A 485 22.43 24.33 15.13
C ARG A 485 23.12 22.99 15.31
N ASP A 486 24.44 23.06 15.37
CA ASP A 486 25.32 21.94 15.68
C ASP A 486 24.99 21.33 17.04
N LEU A 487 25.08 20.01 17.13
CA LEU A 487 24.76 19.19 18.31
C LEU A 487 25.73 17.99 18.44
N SER A 488 26.94 18.12 17.90
CA SER A 488 28.04 17.15 18.08
C SER A 488 28.65 17.16 19.49
N ASP A 489 28.67 18.33 20.16
CA ASP A 489 29.54 18.62 21.31
C ASP A 489 29.01 18.17 22.70
N LEU A 490 28.35 17.01 22.81
CA LEU A 490 27.96 16.39 24.09
C LEU A 490 28.21 14.87 24.14
N ALA A 491 29.32 14.43 23.54
CA ALA A 491 29.73 13.03 23.48
C ALA A 491 31.13 12.77 24.09
N ASP A 492 31.39 13.34 25.28
CA ASP A 492 32.50 12.96 26.17
C ASP A 492 32.21 13.41 27.61
N ASP A 493 31.97 12.46 28.53
CA ASP A 493 32.31 12.56 29.96
C ASP A 493 32.16 11.18 30.65
N GLU A 494 32.95 10.94 31.71
CA GLU A 494 33.35 9.59 32.16
C GLU A 494 32.25 8.71 32.82
N LEU A 495 32.35 7.39 32.61
CA LEU A 495 31.63 6.36 33.38
C LEU A 495 32.24 6.13 34.77
N PRO A 496 31.42 6.01 35.83
CA PRO A 496 31.76 5.21 37.00
C PRO A 496 30.78 4.04 37.22
N GLU A 497 31.32 2.89 37.62
CA GLU A 497 30.56 1.68 37.97
C GLU A 497 29.74 1.87 39.27
N PHE A 498 28.60 1.18 39.39
CA PHE A 498 28.02 0.91 40.71
C PHE A 498 27.32 -0.45 40.78
N GLU A 499 27.55 -1.17 41.87
CA GLU A 499 27.16 -2.58 42.04
C GLU A 499 25.69 -2.79 42.45
N SER A 500 25.18 -3.99 42.21
CA SER A 500 23.81 -4.38 42.54
C SER A 500 23.67 -4.94 43.97
N GLU A 501 22.95 -4.26 44.86
CA GLU A 501 22.43 -4.87 46.09
C GLU A 501 20.90 -5.03 46.08
N ARG A 502 20.45 -6.29 46.12
CA ARG A 502 19.04 -6.65 46.34
C ARG A 502 18.72 -6.66 47.84
N SER A 503 17.61 -6.06 48.25
CA SER A 503 16.99 -6.43 49.54
C SER A 503 15.49 -6.66 49.44
N ASN A 504 15.08 -7.89 49.78
CA ASN A 504 13.67 -8.32 49.81
C ASN A 504 12.97 -7.88 51.10
N LYS A 505 11.69 -7.48 51.02
CA LYS A 505 10.72 -7.75 52.09
C LYS A 505 9.26 -7.75 51.61
N LYS A 506 8.59 -8.88 51.83
CA LYS A 506 7.14 -9.09 51.58
C LYS A 506 6.33 -8.85 52.86
N GLY A 507 5.07 -8.44 52.70
CA GLY A 507 4.03 -8.45 53.74
C GLY A 507 3.82 -7.10 54.46
N ASN A 508 2.66 -6.83 55.07
CA ASN A 508 1.48 -7.70 55.24
C ASN A 508 0.14 -6.89 55.24
N LYS A 509 -0.98 -7.60 55.44
CA LYS A 509 -2.37 -7.19 55.17
C LYS A 509 -3.05 -6.25 56.19
N GLU A 510 -4.01 -5.50 55.63
CA GLU A 510 -5.36 -5.18 56.14
C GLU A 510 -5.68 -4.08 57.20
N LYS A 511 -6.66 -3.24 56.81
CA LYS A 511 -7.83 -2.74 57.57
C LYS A 511 -7.62 -2.15 58.98
N ASN A 512 -7.92 -0.85 59.14
CA ASN A 512 -9.29 -0.44 59.54
C ASN A 512 -9.61 1.06 59.34
N LYS A 513 -10.81 1.49 59.79
CA LYS A 513 -11.50 2.73 59.40
C LYS A 513 -11.51 3.87 60.46
N LYS A 514 -11.60 5.10 59.92
CA LYS A 514 -12.46 6.24 60.33
C LYS A 514 -12.01 7.32 61.35
N HIS A 515 -12.22 8.56 60.90
CA HIS A 515 -12.68 9.78 61.61
C HIS A 515 -11.75 10.54 62.58
N LYS A 516 -11.27 11.71 62.10
CA LYS A 516 -11.90 13.00 62.49
C LYS A 516 -11.82 14.02 61.35
N LYS A 517 -12.68 15.03 61.38
CA LYS A 517 -12.67 16.19 60.46
C LYS A 517 -12.01 17.36 61.17
N ASP A 518 -11.23 18.15 60.44
CA ASP A 518 -11.09 19.57 60.76
C ASP A 518 -10.95 20.44 59.51
N LYS A 519 -11.40 21.70 59.60
CA LYS A 519 -11.51 22.63 58.45
C LYS A 519 -10.43 23.71 58.49
N LYS A 520 -9.54 23.75 57.50
CA LYS A 520 -8.81 24.99 57.14
C LYS A 520 -8.80 25.24 55.63
N LYS A 521 -8.83 26.52 55.26
CA LYS A 521 -9.15 27.01 53.90
C LYS A 521 -7.99 26.75 52.92
N LYS A 522 -8.18 25.92 51.89
CA LYS A 522 -7.25 25.88 50.74
C LYS A 522 -7.42 27.16 49.91
N LYS A 523 -6.32 27.88 49.65
CA LYS A 523 -6.28 28.93 48.61
C LYS A 523 -6.58 28.29 47.24
N LYS A 524 -7.17 29.05 46.30
CA LYS A 524 -7.29 28.61 44.90
C LYS A 524 -5.90 28.58 44.26
N GLY A 525 -5.25 27.42 44.27
CA GLY A 525 -4.15 27.17 43.34
C GLY A 525 -4.67 27.29 41.91
N LYS A 526 -3.96 28.03 41.05
CA LYS A 526 -4.17 27.94 39.60
C LYS A 526 -3.87 26.48 39.21
N LYS A 527 -4.65 25.90 38.28
CA LYS A 527 -4.16 24.70 37.58
C LYS A 527 -2.84 25.09 36.89
N PRO A 528 -1.81 24.22 36.86
CA PRO A 528 -0.71 24.44 35.93
C PRO A 528 -1.30 24.62 34.54
N LYS A 529 -0.78 25.58 33.78
CA LYS A 529 -0.96 25.52 32.32
C LYS A 529 -0.25 24.23 31.91
N LYS A 530 -0.86 23.46 31.00
CA LYS A 530 -0.08 22.45 30.29
C LYS A 530 1.03 23.21 29.56
N GLU A 531 2.29 22.84 29.77
CA GLU A 531 3.27 23.08 28.73
C GLU A 531 2.77 22.43 27.43
N LYS A 532 3.11 23.07 26.31
CA LYS A 532 3.05 22.42 25.00
C LYS A 532 4.46 21.94 24.73
N ASP A 533 4.56 20.75 24.16
CA ASP A 533 5.80 20.31 23.53
C ASP A 533 6.31 21.39 22.54
N PRO A 534 7.55 21.87 22.67
CA PRO A 534 8.13 22.85 21.74
C PRO A 534 8.39 22.26 20.35
N ASN A 535 8.55 20.94 20.23
CA ASN A 535 8.91 20.25 19.00
C ASN A 535 7.68 19.95 18.11
N LEU A 536 6.47 19.88 18.68
CA LEU A 536 5.24 19.60 17.92
C LEU A 536 4.69 20.82 17.17
N VAL A 537 5.29 21.12 16.02
CA VAL A 537 4.84 22.19 15.09
C VAL A 537 3.65 21.71 14.26
N VAL A 538 2.44 21.75 14.84
CA VAL A 538 1.20 21.40 14.10
C VAL A 538 0.91 22.43 12.99
N PRO A 539 0.76 22.01 11.71
CA PRO A 539 0.42 22.91 10.61
C PRO A 539 -0.93 23.60 10.77
N LYS A 540 -1.14 24.67 9.98
CA LYS A 540 -2.47 25.24 9.80
C LYS A 540 -3.29 24.31 8.90
N PRO A 541 -4.55 23.98 9.26
CA PRO A 541 -5.47 23.32 8.33
C PRO A 541 -5.85 24.28 7.17
N PRO A 542 -6.35 23.75 6.04
CA PRO A 542 -6.92 24.57 4.98
C PRO A 542 -8.06 25.46 5.49
N ALA A 543 -8.27 26.57 4.78
CA ALA A 543 -9.30 27.54 5.12
C ALA A 543 -10.69 26.89 5.15
N LYS A 544 -11.52 27.26 6.14
CA LYS A 544 -12.87 26.69 6.37
C LYS A 544 -13.90 27.00 5.26
N SER A 545 -13.49 27.76 4.25
CA SER A 545 -14.25 28.13 3.06
C SER A 545 -13.76 27.41 1.79
N SER A 546 -12.59 26.76 1.83
CA SER A 546 -12.08 25.96 0.71
C SER A 546 -12.83 24.62 0.64
N PRO A 547 -13.03 24.05 -0.56
CA PRO A 547 -13.35 22.63 -0.69
C PRO A 547 -12.18 21.78 -0.18
N PRO A 548 -12.40 20.50 0.17
CA PRO A 548 -11.32 19.57 0.42
C PRO A 548 -10.63 19.16 -0.89
N GLY A 549 -9.47 18.51 -0.78
CA GLY A 549 -8.62 18.13 -1.89
C GLY A 549 -9.16 16.95 -2.71
N PRO A 550 -8.39 16.50 -3.73
CA PRO A 550 -8.87 15.56 -4.73
C PRO A 550 -9.26 14.18 -4.19
N ALA A 551 -8.69 13.77 -3.05
CA ALA A 551 -9.08 12.55 -2.32
C ALA A 551 -10.55 12.55 -1.85
N TYR A 552 -11.18 13.72 -1.72
CA TYR A 552 -12.46 13.90 -1.02
C TYR A 552 -13.59 14.39 -1.91
N SER A 553 -13.29 15.24 -2.89
CA SER A 553 -14.26 15.91 -3.75
C SER A 553 -13.76 15.86 -5.19
N PRO A 554 -14.56 15.34 -6.16
CA PRO A 554 -14.16 15.24 -7.56
C PRO A 554 -13.66 16.57 -8.14
N GLN A 555 -12.39 16.59 -8.53
CA GLN A 555 -11.67 17.70 -9.16
C GLN A 555 -10.46 17.11 -9.93
N PRO A 556 -9.62 17.90 -10.60
CA PRO A 556 -8.38 17.38 -11.20
C PRO A 556 -7.50 16.69 -10.16
N PHE A 557 -6.84 15.60 -10.56
CA PHE A 557 -6.12 14.64 -9.72
C PHE A 557 -6.96 13.79 -8.75
N THR A 558 -8.30 13.84 -8.80
CA THR A 558 -9.11 12.81 -8.12
C THR A 558 -8.91 11.47 -8.81
N LEU A 559 -8.56 10.42 -8.06
CA LEU A 559 -8.51 9.05 -8.59
C LEU A 559 -9.94 8.60 -8.96
N THR A 560 -10.13 8.13 -10.19
CA THR A 560 -11.46 7.80 -10.74
C THR A 560 -11.74 6.31 -10.74
N GLY A 561 -10.72 5.47 -10.90
CA GLY A 561 -10.81 4.02 -10.86
C GLY A 561 -9.44 3.36 -10.91
N TYR A 562 -9.43 2.03 -10.91
CA TYR A 562 -8.28 1.24 -11.32
C TYR A 562 -8.72 -0.07 -11.97
N LYS A 563 -7.80 -0.69 -12.70
CA LYS A 563 -7.84 -2.08 -13.14
C LYS A 563 -6.77 -2.87 -12.42
N GLN A 564 -7.15 -4.04 -11.92
CA GLN A 564 -6.22 -5.03 -11.38
C GLN A 564 -5.94 -6.09 -12.43
N TYR A 565 -4.66 -6.39 -12.65
CA TYR A 565 -4.18 -7.33 -13.65
C TYR A 565 -3.40 -8.44 -12.95
N PHE A 566 -3.74 -9.70 -13.17
CA PHE A 566 -3.12 -10.87 -12.52
C PHE A 566 -2.62 -11.90 -13.54
N ALA A 567 -1.54 -12.61 -13.20
CA ALA A 567 -1.01 -13.71 -14.00
C ALA A 567 -1.44 -15.04 -13.38
N ASN A 568 -2.39 -15.74 -14.00
CA ASN A 568 -2.90 -17.03 -13.52
C ASN A 568 -1.84 -18.14 -13.70
N LEU A 569 -0.92 -18.27 -12.73
CA LEU A 569 0.20 -19.20 -12.81
C LEU A 569 -0.23 -20.66 -12.93
N THR A 570 -1.36 -21.07 -12.35
CA THR A 570 -1.90 -22.44 -12.49
C THR A 570 -2.19 -22.76 -13.97
N HIS A 571 -2.80 -21.80 -14.68
CA HIS A 571 -3.08 -21.88 -16.12
C HIS A 571 -1.80 -21.77 -16.96
N ILE A 572 -0.96 -20.76 -16.68
CA ILE A 572 0.22 -20.43 -17.49
C ILE A 572 1.33 -21.49 -17.33
N ASN A 573 1.64 -21.95 -16.12
CA ASN A 573 2.61 -23.03 -15.89
C ASN A 573 2.12 -24.40 -16.39
N ASN A 574 0.81 -24.56 -16.61
CA ASN A 574 0.18 -25.76 -17.19
C ASN A 574 0.46 -27.05 -16.37
N LEU A 575 0.35 -26.94 -15.04
CA LEU A 575 0.71 -27.98 -14.08
C LEU A 575 -0.44 -28.98 -13.85
N ILE A 576 -0.41 -30.12 -14.52
CA ILE A 576 -1.40 -31.19 -14.32
C ILE A 576 -1.08 -32.02 -13.07
N ALA A 577 -1.34 -31.44 -11.90
CA ALA A 577 -1.38 -32.10 -10.60
C ALA A 577 -2.77 -32.72 -10.32
N LYS A 578 -2.86 -33.66 -9.36
CA LYS A 578 -4.17 -34.06 -8.80
C LYS A 578 -4.63 -32.98 -7.81
N LYS A 579 -5.91 -32.58 -7.88
CA LYS A 579 -6.56 -31.87 -6.77
C LYS A 579 -6.41 -32.68 -5.46
N THR A 580 -6.22 -31.98 -4.36
CA THR A 580 -6.36 -32.47 -2.98
C THR A 580 -7.33 -31.56 -2.24
N ASP A 581 -7.96 -32.06 -1.17
CA ASP A 581 -8.65 -31.17 -0.24
C ASP A 581 -7.65 -30.22 0.42
N ASN A 582 -8.00 -28.93 0.49
CA ASN A 582 -7.26 -27.95 1.27
C ASN A 582 -7.46 -28.27 2.77
N ASN A 583 -6.44 -28.82 3.41
CA ASN A 583 -6.28 -28.63 4.86
C ASN A 583 -5.67 -27.24 5.06
N LEU A 584 -6.26 -26.46 5.97
CA LEU A 584 -5.75 -25.15 6.35
C LEU A 584 -4.32 -25.30 6.88
N GLU A 585 -3.34 -24.71 6.19
CA GLU A 585 -1.96 -24.66 6.62
C GLU A 585 -1.87 -23.81 7.90
N THR A 586 -1.69 -24.48 9.05
CA THR A 586 -1.41 -23.85 10.34
C THR A 586 0.09 -23.71 10.60
N GLU A 587 0.91 -23.90 9.58
CA GLU A 587 2.36 -23.79 9.62
C GLU A 587 2.79 -22.40 9.12
N ARG A 588 4.05 -22.00 9.36
CA ARG A 588 4.55 -20.68 8.95
C ARG A 588 4.82 -20.60 7.45
N TRP A 589 5.19 -21.71 6.84
CA TRP A 589 5.52 -21.87 5.43
C TRP A 589 4.38 -22.51 4.65
N ARG A 590 4.15 -22.04 3.42
CA ARG A 590 3.15 -22.54 2.46
C ARG A 590 3.79 -23.40 1.38
N GLU A 591 3.34 -24.65 1.21
CA GLU A 591 3.88 -25.53 0.14
C GLU A 591 3.27 -25.25 -1.26
N GLY A 592 2.32 -24.32 -1.37
CA GLY A 592 1.64 -24.01 -2.64
C GLY A 592 0.48 -24.95 -2.98
N LYS A 593 -0.37 -24.52 -3.92
CA LYS A 593 -1.64 -25.20 -4.32
C LYS A 593 -1.49 -26.66 -4.82
N HIS A 594 -0.27 -27.17 -4.92
CA HIS A 594 0.04 -28.55 -5.31
C HIS A 594 0.77 -29.34 -4.21
N GLY A 595 1.43 -28.67 -3.25
CA GLY A 595 2.46 -29.28 -2.39
C GLY A 595 3.57 -29.95 -3.20
N ASP A 596 4.37 -30.81 -2.57
CA ASP A 596 5.53 -31.45 -3.21
C ASP A 596 5.21 -32.51 -4.32
N LYS A 597 3.99 -32.46 -4.89
CA LYS A 597 3.46 -33.40 -5.89
C LYS A 597 3.98 -33.06 -7.29
N LYS A 598 4.81 -33.95 -7.83
CA LYS A 598 5.38 -33.83 -9.18
C LYS A 598 4.29 -33.89 -10.26
N PRO A 599 4.33 -33.04 -11.30
CA PRO A 599 3.41 -33.13 -12.44
C PRO A 599 3.62 -34.45 -13.21
N LYS A 600 2.53 -34.99 -13.77
CA LYS A 600 2.54 -36.31 -14.47
C LYS A 600 3.40 -36.35 -15.74
N THR A 601 3.63 -35.20 -16.35
CA THR A 601 4.38 -34.99 -17.59
C THR A 601 5.29 -33.78 -17.41
N LYS A 602 6.31 -33.62 -18.26
CA LYS A 602 7.05 -32.36 -18.33
C LYS A 602 6.08 -31.25 -18.77
N PRO A 603 5.81 -30.22 -17.95
CA PRO A 603 4.93 -29.13 -18.34
C PRO A 603 5.48 -28.41 -19.58
N LYS A 604 4.58 -27.94 -20.42
CA LYS A 604 4.88 -26.90 -21.42
C LYS A 604 4.10 -25.67 -20.99
N PRO A 605 4.76 -24.59 -20.52
CA PRO A 605 4.05 -23.38 -20.16
C PRO A 605 3.35 -22.79 -21.39
N ARG A 606 2.25 -22.09 -21.14
CA ARG A 606 1.53 -21.29 -22.14
C ARG A 606 2.32 -20.00 -22.41
N LYS A 607 1.85 -19.19 -23.37
CA LYS A 607 2.27 -17.78 -23.46
C LYS A 607 1.97 -17.11 -22.11
N PHE A 608 2.92 -16.34 -21.58
CA PHE A 608 2.68 -15.52 -20.39
C PHE A 608 1.85 -14.29 -20.77
N GLU A 609 0.86 -13.98 -19.96
CA GLU A 609 -0.05 -12.84 -20.13
C GLU A 609 -0.65 -12.47 -18.77
N PHE A 610 -0.81 -11.17 -18.48
CA PHE A 610 -1.66 -10.73 -17.38
C PHE A 610 -3.10 -10.54 -17.89
N GLU A 611 -4.04 -11.21 -17.22
CA GLU A 611 -5.48 -11.08 -17.44
C GLU A 611 -6.04 -10.00 -16.48
N VAL A 612 -7.21 -9.42 -16.77
CA VAL A 612 -7.86 -8.49 -15.82
C VAL A 612 -8.55 -9.31 -14.73
N GLU A 613 -8.18 -9.13 -13.46
CA GLU A 613 -8.87 -9.77 -12.33
C GLU A 613 -10.21 -9.07 -12.06
N TYR A 614 -10.16 -7.74 -11.92
CA TYR A 614 -11.33 -6.88 -11.79
C TYR A 614 -11.03 -5.42 -12.13
N SER A 615 -12.09 -4.64 -12.27
CA SER A 615 -12.07 -3.22 -12.61
C SER A 615 -13.11 -2.49 -11.77
N THR A 616 -12.73 -1.37 -11.15
CA THR A 616 -13.63 -0.66 -10.22
C THR A 616 -14.81 0.04 -10.92
N TYR A 617 -14.82 0.08 -12.26
CA TYR A 617 -15.82 0.77 -13.08
C TYR A 617 -17.11 -0.03 -13.31
N ASP A 618 -16.98 -1.35 -13.36
CA ASP A 618 -18.00 -2.30 -13.80
C ASP A 618 -18.32 -3.37 -12.73
N ASP A 619 -17.55 -3.39 -11.63
CA ASP A 619 -17.85 -4.17 -10.43
C ASP A 619 -19.21 -3.78 -9.82
N LYS A 620 -20.19 -4.68 -9.98
CA LYS A 620 -21.59 -4.52 -9.55
C LYS A 620 -21.77 -4.59 -8.01
N LEU A 621 -20.81 -5.15 -7.28
CA LEU A 621 -20.86 -5.33 -5.81
C LEU A 621 -20.14 -4.19 -5.08
N TYR A 622 -18.97 -3.77 -5.57
CA TYR A 622 -18.28 -2.57 -5.11
C TYR A 622 -19.05 -1.31 -5.53
N ASN A 623 -19.54 -1.22 -6.77
CA ASN A 623 -20.40 -0.13 -7.26
C ASN A 623 -19.81 1.27 -6.95
N LEU A 624 -18.53 1.44 -7.29
CA LEU A 624 -17.77 2.68 -7.06
C LEU A 624 -17.92 3.64 -8.27
N THR A 625 -18.35 4.87 -8.02
CA THR A 625 -18.41 5.93 -9.06
C THR A 625 -17.11 6.74 -9.17
N ASP A 626 -16.27 6.65 -8.15
CA ASP A 626 -14.98 7.31 -7.99
C ASP A 626 -14.23 6.63 -6.83
N LEU A 627 -12.93 6.89 -6.72
CA LEU A 627 -12.11 6.39 -5.61
C LEU A 627 -11.95 7.42 -4.47
N THR A 628 -12.95 8.29 -4.25
CA THR A 628 -12.87 9.23 -3.12
C THR A 628 -13.01 8.52 -1.77
N VAL A 629 -12.44 9.13 -0.73
CA VAL A 629 -12.55 8.69 0.68
C VAL A 629 -14.00 8.44 1.08
N LYS A 630 -14.97 9.20 0.53
CA LYS A 630 -16.39 9.00 0.82
C LYS A 630 -16.94 7.69 0.26
N SER A 631 -16.55 7.33 -0.96
CA SER A 631 -16.97 6.11 -1.65
C SER A 631 -16.40 4.87 -0.96
N PHE A 632 -15.12 4.90 -0.58
CA PHE A 632 -14.50 3.84 0.23
C PHE A 632 -15.06 3.74 1.66
N VAL A 633 -15.44 4.85 2.30
CA VAL A 633 -16.14 4.82 3.60
C VAL A 633 -17.55 4.23 3.49
N ASP A 634 -18.22 4.29 2.34
CA ASP A 634 -19.50 3.59 2.12
C ASP A 634 -19.32 2.10 1.81
N LEU A 635 -18.36 1.75 0.94
CA LEU A 635 -17.98 0.36 0.64
C LEU A 635 -17.58 -0.38 1.93
N ALA A 636 -16.66 0.19 2.72
CA ALA A 636 -16.29 -0.32 4.04
C ALA A 636 -17.52 -0.46 4.97
N TYR A 637 -18.37 0.58 5.04
CA TYR A 637 -19.58 0.53 5.87
C TYR A 637 -20.50 -0.63 5.46
N ARG A 638 -20.69 -0.90 4.16
CA ARG A 638 -21.50 -2.02 3.64
C ARG A 638 -20.91 -3.38 4.00
N MET A 639 -19.61 -3.61 3.75
CA MET A 639 -18.91 -4.85 4.10
C MET A 639 -18.93 -5.15 5.61
N GLY A 640 -18.88 -4.10 6.44
CA GLY A 640 -19.04 -4.17 7.89
C GLY A 640 -20.47 -4.41 8.39
N GLN A 641 -21.50 -4.42 7.53
CA GLN A 641 -22.86 -4.74 7.97
C GLN A 641 -23.13 -6.26 7.94
N THR A 642 -23.59 -6.79 9.07
CA THR A 642 -24.15 -8.14 9.16
C THR A 642 -25.67 -8.15 9.08
N ALA A 643 -26.24 -9.19 8.48
CA ALA A 643 -27.68 -9.36 8.30
C ALA A 643 -28.44 -9.54 9.63
N LYS A 644 -28.87 -8.42 10.23
CA LYS A 644 -29.67 -8.42 11.46
C LYS A 644 -31.07 -8.98 11.16
N ALA A 645 -31.26 -10.26 11.46
CA ALA A 645 -32.42 -11.10 11.13
C ALA A 645 -33.79 -10.72 11.77
N LYS A 646 -34.00 -9.43 12.06
CA LYS A 646 -35.21 -8.80 12.61
C LYS A 646 -35.55 -7.41 12.04
N SER A 647 -34.88 -6.95 10.97
CA SER A 647 -35.23 -5.68 10.30
C SER A 647 -35.35 -5.85 8.78
N ALA A 648 -36.39 -6.56 8.34
CA ALA A 648 -36.84 -6.58 6.94
C ALA A 648 -37.59 -5.27 6.60
N GLU A 649 -36.88 -4.14 6.71
CA GLU A 649 -37.21 -2.80 6.21
C GLU A 649 -36.03 -1.87 6.55
N ILE A 650 -35.00 -1.87 5.69
CA ILE A 650 -33.95 -0.83 5.69
C ILE A 650 -33.61 -0.39 4.26
N THR A 651 -34.66 -0.33 3.43
CA THR A 651 -34.69 0.42 2.18
C THR A 651 -34.34 1.88 2.46
N LEU A 652 -33.18 2.33 2.02
CA LEU A 652 -32.68 3.68 2.23
C LEU A 652 -32.12 4.27 0.91
N PRO A 653 -32.26 5.58 0.67
CA PRO A 653 -31.73 6.21 -0.54
C PRO A 653 -30.20 6.30 -0.47
N GLY A 654 -29.53 5.66 -1.44
CA GLY A 654 -28.07 5.53 -1.51
C GLY A 654 -27.61 4.10 -1.20
N GLY A 655 -27.87 3.18 -2.13
CA GLY A 655 -27.64 1.74 -1.99
C GLY A 655 -28.70 1.06 -1.10
N ASP A 656 -29.40 0.05 -1.65
CA ASP A 656 -30.17 -0.88 -0.81
C ASP A 656 -29.27 -2.06 -0.43
N ILE A 657 -29.10 -2.27 0.87
CA ILE A 657 -28.26 -3.36 1.42
C ILE A 657 -28.97 -4.72 1.37
N SER A 658 -30.11 -4.82 0.69
CA SER A 658 -30.75 -6.08 0.33
C SER A 658 -29.90 -6.84 -0.69
N ASN A 659 -29.35 -6.15 -1.71
CA ASN A 659 -28.45 -6.72 -2.70
C ASN A 659 -27.19 -7.34 -2.07
N ASP A 660 -26.69 -6.73 -0.99
CA ASP A 660 -25.50 -7.21 -0.27
C ASP A 660 -25.79 -8.48 0.59
N LEU A 661 -27.05 -8.88 0.82
CA LEU A 661 -27.46 -9.83 1.89
C LEU A 661 -28.50 -10.88 1.47
N ASP A 662 -28.06 -12.10 1.12
CA ASP A 662 -28.88 -13.24 0.62
C ASP A 662 -30.22 -13.43 1.31
N ASP A 663 -31.34 -13.56 0.60
CA ASP A 663 -32.33 -14.58 1.00
C ASP A 663 -31.97 -15.89 0.28
N ILE A 664 -31.98 -16.98 1.02
CA ILE A 664 -31.50 -18.29 0.55
C ILE A 664 -32.61 -18.96 -0.28
N ASP A 665 -32.21 -19.70 -1.32
CA ASP A 665 -33.05 -20.40 -2.31
C ASP A 665 -33.59 -19.53 -3.49
N ALA A 666 -32.70 -18.92 -4.30
CA ALA A 666 -32.98 -18.54 -5.71
C ALA A 666 -31.71 -18.17 -6.54
N ASP A 667 -31.06 -17.05 -6.24
CA ASP A 667 -30.33 -16.24 -7.25
C ASP A 667 -28.82 -16.57 -7.44
N TYR A 668 -28.41 -17.85 -7.47
CA TYR A 668 -26.97 -18.20 -7.59
C TYR A 668 -26.56 -18.80 -8.94
N GLU A 669 -27.49 -19.32 -9.76
CA GLU A 669 -27.16 -19.81 -11.11
C GLU A 669 -26.79 -18.63 -12.05
N GLU A 670 -27.48 -17.49 -11.93
CA GLU A 670 -27.19 -16.24 -12.69
C GLU A 670 -25.79 -15.66 -12.39
N LEU A 671 -25.19 -15.98 -11.25
CA LEU A 671 -23.82 -15.57 -10.92
C LEU A 671 -22.74 -16.41 -11.61
N ILE A 672 -23.08 -17.62 -12.07
CA ILE A 672 -22.14 -18.48 -12.81
C ILE A 672 -22.05 -17.99 -14.26
N GLU A 673 -23.18 -17.74 -14.93
CA GLU A 673 -23.22 -17.22 -16.30
C GLU A 673 -22.43 -15.90 -16.45
N LEU A 674 -22.61 -14.97 -15.51
CA LEU A 674 -21.88 -13.68 -15.47
C LEU A 674 -20.36 -13.80 -15.25
N SER A 675 -19.83 -15.00 -15.00
CA SER A 675 -18.39 -15.26 -14.82
C SER A 675 -17.74 -16.05 -15.97
N GLN A 676 -18.52 -16.53 -16.94
CA GLN A 676 -18.05 -17.44 -18.00
C GLN A 676 -18.10 -16.84 -19.41
N ASP A 677 -18.71 -15.67 -19.59
CA ASP A 677 -18.92 -14.98 -20.88
C ASP A 677 -17.63 -14.33 -21.47
N ALA A 678 -16.47 -14.95 -21.20
CA ALA A 678 -15.14 -14.51 -21.64
C ALA A 678 -14.36 -15.59 -22.42
N SER A 679 -14.92 -16.79 -22.62
CA SER A 679 -14.25 -17.89 -23.33
C SER A 679 -15.18 -18.61 -24.33
N ILE A 680 -15.49 -17.93 -25.44
CA ILE A 680 -16.07 -18.55 -26.64
C ILE A 680 -15.25 -18.12 -27.87
N LEU A 681 -14.44 -19.04 -28.39
CA LEU A 681 -14.10 -19.13 -29.81
C LEU A 681 -14.07 -20.60 -30.21
N ASP A 682 -14.40 -20.84 -31.48
CA ASP A 682 -14.80 -22.13 -32.03
C ASP A 682 -13.65 -23.12 -32.18
N ASP A 683 -14.00 -24.42 -32.18
CA ASP A 683 -13.55 -25.37 -33.20
C ASP A 683 -14.56 -26.55 -33.22
N GLU A 684 -15.32 -26.68 -34.32
CA GLU A 684 -16.15 -27.87 -34.59
C GLU A 684 -15.34 -28.89 -35.39
N ASP A 685 -15.39 -30.18 -35.00
CA ASP A 685 -15.81 -31.26 -35.91
C ASP A 685 -16.08 -32.57 -35.12
N PRO A 686 -17.03 -33.43 -35.55
CA PRO A 686 -17.42 -34.66 -34.85
C PRO A 686 -16.76 -35.94 -35.42
N ILE A 687 -16.92 -37.09 -34.73
CA ILE A 687 -17.18 -38.41 -35.37
C ILE A 687 -17.52 -39.53 -34.35
N ASP A 688 -18.61 -40.24 -34.68
CA ASP A 688 -19.06 -41.62 -34.43
C ASP A 688 -18.85 -42.36 -33.08
N ASP A 689 -19.98 -42.56 -32.39
CA ASP A 689 -20.60 -43.84 -31.96
C ASP A 689 -19.76 -45.13 -31.83
N ILE A 690 -19.96 -45.85 -30.71
CA ILE A 690 -20.07 -47.33 -30.63
C ILE A 690 -20.84 -47.73 -29.34
N ASP A 691 -21.43 -48.92 -29.32
CA ASP A 691 -22.72 -49.20 -28.65
C ASP A 691 -22.71 -50.26 -27.52
N GLU A 692 -23.83 -50.33 -26.78
CA GLU A 692 -24.48 -51.47 -26.08
C GLU A 692 -23.86 -52.23 -24.86
N SER A 693 -24.82 -52.76 -24.05
CA SER A 693 -24.80 -53.99 -23.20
C SER A 693 -24.33 -54.00 -21.72
N ASP A 694 -25.30 -53.78 -20.81
CA ASP A 694 -25.95 -54.78 -19.90
C ASP A 694 -25.22 -55.66 -18.84
N ASP A 695 -26.08 -56.30 -18.02
CA ASP A 695 -25.92 -57.45 -17.10
C ASP A 695 -25.24 -57.27 -15.71
N SER A 696 -26.06 -56.79 -14.76
CA SER A 696 -26.67 -57.54 -13.63
C SER A 696 -25.86 -58.35 -12.58
N ASP A 697 -26.56 -58.57 -11.44
CA ASP A 697 -26.43 -59.67 -10.45
C ASP A 697 -25.18 -59.74 -9.53
N GLU A 698 -25.20 -60.37 -8.35
CA GLU A 698 -26.17 -60.35 -7.22
C GLU A 698 -25.41 -60.85 -5.94
N ASP A 699 -26.08 -61.00 -4.79
CA ASP A 699 -25.71 -61.81 -3.60
C ASP A 699 -24.42 -61.50 -2.76
N ASP A 700 -24.33 -61.78 -1.45
CA ASP A 700 -25.29 -61.93 -0.31
C ASP A 700 -24.45 -62.13 1.01
N LEU A 701 -25.10 -62.20 2.20
CA LEU A 701 -24.61 -62.72 3.50
C LEU A 701 -23.54 -61.90 4.28
N ASP A 702 -23.25 -62.12 5.57
CA ASP A 702 -24.00 -62.36 6.85
C ASP A 702 -22.91 -62.23 7.98
N GLU A 703 -23.08 -62.20 9.31
CA GLU A 703 -24.14 -62.37 10.33
C GLU A 703 -23.74 -61.50 11.57
N GLY A 704 -24.63 -61.23 12.54
CA GLY A 704 -24.18 -60.69 13.84
C GLY A 704 -25.21 -59.98 14.73
N ASP A 705 -26.19 -60.71 15.26
CA ASP A 705 -27.22 -60.18 16.19
C ASP A 705 -26.92 -60.51 17.68
N SER A 706 -27.45 -59.71 18.61
CA SER A 706 -27.64 -60.10 20.01
C SER A 706 -28.71 -59.22 20.69
N ASP A 707 -29.87 -59.82 20.93
CA ASP A 707 -31.09 -59.21 21.46
C ASP A 707 -31.11 -59.13 23.02
N GLU A 708 -32.31 -58.98 23.59
CA GLU A 708 -32.71 -59.15 25.02
C GLU A 708 -32.65 -57.92 25.97
N ASP A 709 -33.68 -57.64 26.79
CA ASP A 709 -35.13 -57.89 26.61
C ASP A 709 -35.97 -56.99 27.57
N ASP A 710 -37.29 -56.97 27.35
CA ASP A 710 -38.35 -57.38 28.30
C ASP A 710 -39.63 -56.52 28.22
N SER A 711 -40.75 -57.15 28.55
CA SER A 711 -42.15 -56.74 28.33
C SER A 711 -42.82 -56.26 29.65
N VAL A 712 -44.11 -55.89 29.81
CA VAL A 712 -45.41 -56.40 29.33
C VAL A 712 -46.47 -55.26 29.26
N GLU A 713 -47.58 -55.53 28.58
CA GLU A 713 -48.78 -54.72 28.30
C GLU A 713 -49.45 -53.93 29.48
N THR A 714 -50.27 -52.91 29.15
CA THR A 714 -51.74 -52.95 29.41
C THR A 714 -52.58 -51.81 28.77
N GLU A 715 -53.64 -52.21 28.04
CA GLU A 715 -55.01 -51.63 27.94
C GLU A 715 -55.32 -50.12 27.68
N LYS A 716 -55.94 -49.88 26.51
CA LYS A 716 -57.19 -49.06 26.27
C LYS A 716 -57.24 -47.52 26.50
N LYS A 717 -57.16 -46.80 25.36
CA LYS A 717 -58.06 -45.69 24.89
C LYS A 717 -58.53 -44.58 25.87
N LYS A 718 -58.08 -43.34 25.64
CA LYS A 718 -58.95 -42.14 25.54
C LYS A 718 -58.30 -40.96 24.79
N LYS A 719 -59.12 -40.02 24.28
CA LYS A 719 -58.69 -38.86 23.46
C LYS A 719 -58.27 -37.67 24.33
N GLY A 720 -57.25 -36.92 23.91
CA GLY A 720 -57.12 -35.49 24.26
C GLY A 720 -55.70 -34.93 24.29
N LYS A 721 -55.45 -33.86 23.50
CA LYS A 721 -54.27 -32.95 23.53
C LYS A 721 -52.88 -33.61 23.45
N LYS A 722 -52.20 -33.43 22.31
CA LYS A 722 -50.73 -33.52 22.18
C LYS A 722 -50.16 -32.11 22.00
N ASP A 723 -49.20 -31.73 22.84
CA ASP A 723 -48.51 -30.45 22.70
C ASP A 723 -47.58 -30.42 21.48
N LYS A 724 -47.51 -29.26 20.81
CA LYS A 724 -46.63 -29.06 19.66
C LYS A 724 -45.17 -28.88 20.11
N LYS A 725 -44.39 -29.97 20.11
CA LYS A 725 -42.92 -29.89 20.11
C LYS A 725 -42.48 -28.95 18.97
N LYS A 726 -41.94 -27.78 19.32
CA LYS A 726 -41.36 -26.85 18.33
C LYS A 726 -40.07 -27.47 17.78
N LYS A 727 -40.07 -27.91 16.51
CA LYS A 727 -38.82 -28.01 15.75
C LYS A 727 -38.19 -26.61 15.72
N LYS A 728 -37.02 -26.42 16.33
CA LYS A 728 -36.15 -25.30 15.97
C LYS A 728 -35.70 -25.56 14.53
N LYS A 729 -36.17 -24.76 13.57
CA LYS A 729 -35.35 -24.55 12.36
C LYS A 729 -34.10 -23.82 12.82
N ASN A 730 -32.92 -24.32 12.50
CA ASN A 730 -31.75 -23.45 12.47
C ASN A 730 -32.05 -22.38 11.41
N LYS A 731 -31.96 -21.10 11.80
CA LYS A 731 -31.84 -20.03 10.79
C LYS A 731 -30.38 -20.06 10.34
N ALA A 732 -30.15 -20.35 9.07
CA ALA A 732 -28.88 -19.97 8.45
C ALA A 732 -28.64 -18.48 8.66
N ARG A 733 -27.37 -18.10 8.82
CA ARG A 733 -26.96 -16.70 8.69
C ARG A 733 -27.05 -16.34 7.20
N LYS A 734 -27.52 -15.12 6.90
CA LYS A 734 -27.36 -14.56 5.54
C LYS A 734 -25.93 -14.03 5.46
N PHE A 735 -25.21 -14.32 4.38
CA PHE A 735 -23.84 -13.82 4.21
C PHE A 735 -23.87 -12.36 3.71
N ASN A 736 -22.69 -11.76 3.58
CA ASN A 736 -22.52 -10.43 2.99
C ASN A 736 -21.73 -10.60 1.68
N LYS A 737 -22.40 -10.43 0.53
CA LYS A 737 -21.83 -10.67 -0.79
C LYS A 737 -20.64 -9.76 -1.06
N THR A 738 -20.75 -8.47 -0.72
CA THR A 738 -19.67 -7.48 -0.88
C THR A 738 -18.42 -7.85 -0.09
N TRP A 739 -18.57 -8.41 1.11
CA TRP A 739 -17.45 -8.87 1.93
C TRP A 739 -16.80 -10.15 1.40
N LEU A 740 -17.60 -11.13 0.94
CA LEU A 740 -17.06 -12.35 0.34
C LEU A 740 -16.27 -12.04 -0.94
N HIS A 741 -16.81 -11.14 -1.76
CA HIS A 741 -16.18 -10.61 -2.97
C HIS A 741 -14.88 -9.84 -2.66
N PHE A 742 -14.87 -9.04 -1.59
CA PHE A 742 -13.65 -8.39 -1.11
C PHE A 742 -12.58 -9.38 -0.67
N LEU A 743 -12.93 -10.43 0.08
CA LEU A 743 -11.96 -11.46 0.48
C LEU A 743 -11.40 -12.23 -0.73
N LYS A 744 -12.22 -12.46 -1.78
CA LYS A 744 -11.74 -13.08 -3.02
C LYS A 744 -10.63 -12.25 -3.67
N HIS A 745 -10.85 -10.95 -3.83
CA HIS A 745 -9.83 -10.04 -4.40
C HIS A 745 -8.64 -9.83 -3.46
N ALA A 746 -8.84 -9.80 -2.14
CA ALA A 746 -7.77 -9.71 -1.15
C ALA A 746 -6.71 -10.81 -1.33
N PHE A 747 -7.13 -12.00 -1.71
CA PHE A 747 -6.27 -13.16 -1.99
C PHE A 747 -6.08 -13.43 -3.50
N VAL A 748 -6.27 -12.42 -4.36
CA VAL A 748 -6.12 -12.49 -5.83
C VAL A 748 -6.78 -13.73 -6.44
N SER A 749 -8.00 -14.04 -5.98
CA SER A 749 -8.81 -15.17 -6.43
C SER A 749 -8.16 -16.58 -6.30
N THR A 750 -7.12 -16.76 -5.47
CA THR A 750 -6.46 -18.08 -5.31
C THR A 750 -7.18 -19.03 -4.34
N VAL A 751 -7.85 -18.46 -3.32
CA VAL A 751 -8.57 -19.17 -2.26
C VAL A 751 -10.00 -19.49 -2.72
N GLU A 752 -10.43 -20.73 -2.53
CA GLU A 752 -11.71 -21.22 -3.05
C GLU A 752 -12.92 -20.66 -2.26
N ASP A 753 -14.02 -20.34 -2.96
CA ASP A 753 -15.26 -19.77 -2.41
C ASP A 753 -15.78 -20.47 -1.13
N GLU A 754 -15.74 -21.80 -1.10
CA GLU A 754 -16.23 -22.60 0.04
C GLU A 754 -15.31 -22.53 1.27
N GLU A 755 -14.07 -22.08 1.11
CA GLU A 755 -13.15 -21.81 2.21
C GLU A 755 -13.43 -20.44 2.82
N LEU A 756 -13.58 -19.41 1.97
CA LEU A 756 -13.97 -18.06 2.39
C LEU A 756 -15.36 -18.03 3.06
N LYS A 757 -16.31 -18.86 2.61
CA LYS A 757 -17.62 -19.05 3.27
C LYS A 757 -17.51 -19.69 4.65
N LYS A 758 -16.59 -20.65 4.85
CA LYS A 758 -16.33 -21.26 6.18
C LYS A 758 -15.72 -20.24 7.15
N GLN A 759 -14.75 -19.46 6.69
CA GLN A 759 -14.12 -18.41 7.50
C GLN A 759 -15.15 -17.36 7.96
N THR A 760 -16.07 -16.94 7.09
CA THR A 760 -17.02 -15.85 7.34
C THR A 760 -18.36 -16.26 8.00
N SER A 761 -18.47 -17.49 8.51
CA SER A 761 -19.74 -18.16 8.90
C SER A 761 -20.36 -17.78 10.24
#